data_AF-A0A8D8I3E9-F1
#
_entry.id   AF-A0A8D8I3E9-F1
#
_cell.length_a   1.000
_cell.length_b   1.000
_cell.length_c   1.000
_cell.angle_alpha   90.00
_cell.angle_beta   90.00
_cell.angle_gamma   90.00
#
_symmetry.space_group_name_H-M   'P 1'
#
loop_
_entity.id
_entity.type
_entity.pdbx_description
1 polymer ?
#
loop_
_entity_poly.entity_id
_entity_poly.type
_entity_poly.pdbx_seq_one_letter_code
_entity_poly.pdbx_strand_id
1 'polypeptide(L)'
;MLSAVFVPSERSASSEPTAAEGTVRSTMSDDGANSAGSSSNKCQVYVYLRESFVDVPVTEDDTCEDICSDLCQQLGIGPLVQLLVGLRIHEERWFLPPSARPQAGKKYEFRVRFKIPKLSHLKALDRKLFNYYYYQLRHDLLQSKIPEIEYDEYKNKILGYVVNDMYRKMVEDGVSVADLKRTYEDYIPRKINKEHSLLFFNWARTKVFNSLNKISNREHDVDYVKTVYIDDIDNLAPGYLYEEYNGHIPYPEEDGHLKPGKCRVKIKFVPYAQPSSKPAKSGGGNGSKKGAPKDESEEQPGLKVFYSREWRHVANIDEIFTILVDNLTVNISIQDQSNLYSIDFGSQTELDSLVTCLAGYYRLMCKWTVYLCKPYLYSPSLNRLTDIKCHGPIGGKFSYRKIQEKNSTVGANIVRQCETTYDTYYVDMLECDNQMRTYKLRFGQNRWHVIRDGNREDTFDELPEALLNLNPAIQKLYRLSPTEHDKSPNLQLCMPQNTMASKRMLRDAQEMRQVRPQIVNAAQELIINRNALKSEGDGFFNRTRADLLMPNNTKMEVTLRLLKDDKKKDHLGDFLQLTDFWNSIDSLDIVKLYGVTLYKPVAMVMELSRDDPLDEFLRRHPKVTFGSLLAVAHSLARALYYLQEKQLVHGRIRCSSMLVTHYDRRENRLIAKLGDPGLCQLQQYTDQDLFWIPVEYHELGPREVQLLRRDLRADVWACSTT
;
A
#
# COMPACT_ATOMS: atom_id res chain seq x y z
N MET A 1 -5.39 10.86 7.26
CA MET A 1 -5.69 12.30 7.48
C MET A 1 -6.17 13.04 6.21
N LEU A 2 -5.73 12.67 4.99
CA LEU A 2 -6.19 13.29 3.73
C LEU A 2 -7.65 12.99 3.32
N SER A 3 -8.28 11.97 3.89
CA SER A 3 -9.67 11.59 3.58
C SER A 3 -10.75 12.42 4.29
N ALA A 4 -10.37 13.34 5.19
CA ALA A 4 -11.33 14.11 5.99
C ALA A 4 -11.42 15.61 5.65
N VAL A 5 -10.53 16.14 4.78
CA VAL A 5 -10.40 17.61 4.58
C VAL A 5 -11.14 18.12 3.33
N PHE A 6 -11.61 17.25 2.43
CA PHE A 6 -12.23 17.69 1.18
C PHE A 6 -13.55 16.96 0.90
N VAL A 7 -14.60 17.38 1.60
CA VAL A 7 -15.99 17.20 1.14
C VAL A 7 -16.49 18.57 0.69
N PRO A 8 -16.81 18.79 -0.60
CA PRO A 8 -17.48 20.01 -1.02
C PRO A 8 -18.87 20.06 -0.37
N SER A 9 -19.26 21.21 0.16
CA SER A 9 -20.60 21.43 0.69
C SER A 9 -21.64 21.23 -0.43
N GLU A 10 -22.39 20.13 -0.39
CA GLU A 10 -23.58 19.98 -1.23
C GLU A 10 -24.67 20.92 -0.72
N ARG A 11 -25.14 21.80 -1.62
CA ARG A 11 -26.30 22.65 -1.39
C ARG A 11 -27.54 21.76 -1.26
N SER A 12 -28.23 21.92 -0.14
CA SER A 12 -29.55 21.35 0.14
C SER A 12 -30.56 21.68 -0.97
N ALA A 13 -31.01 20.66 -1.69
CA ALA A 13 -32.28 20.70 -2.42
C ALA A 13 -33.24 19.73 -1.73
N SER A 14 -34.19 20.30 -1.01
CA SER A 14 -35.31 19.62 -0.37
C SER A 14 -36.30 19.12 -1.42
N SER A 15 -36.59 17.82 -1.42
CA SER A 15 -37.83 17.28 -1.96
C SER A 15 -38.42 16.31 -0.95
N GLU A 16 -39.54 16.71 -0.35
CA GLU A 16 -40.37 15.89 0.54
C GLU A 16 -40.90 14.64 -0.20
N PRO A 17 -41.09 13.50 0.51
CA PRO A 17 -41.81 12.35 -0.03
C PRO A 17 -43.30 12.46 0.28
N THR A 18 -44.13 12.42 -0.77
CA THR A 18 -45.58 12.22 -0.63
C THR A 18 -45.88 10.75 -0.36
N ALA A 19 -46.54 10.51 0.78
CA ALA A 19 -47.14 9.23 1.13
C ALA A 19 -48.33 8.91 0.21
N ALA A 20 -48.48 7.63 -0.13
CA ALA A 20 -49.76 7.07 -0.55
C ALA A 20 -49.90 5.67 0.07
N GLU A 21 -50.99 5.54 0.81
CA GLU A 21 -51.41 4.40 1.61
C GLU A 21 -51.81 3.19 0.74
N GLY A 22 -51.91 2.05 1.39
CA GLY A 22 -51.94 0.74 0.75
C GLY A 22 -53.30 0.31 0.22
N THR A 23 -53.33 -0.88 -0.39
CA THR A 23 -54.48 -1.78 -0.28
C THR A 23 -54.05 -3.22 -0.51
N VAL A 24 -54.28 -4.04 0.51
CA VAL A 24 -54.26 -5.50 0.45
C VAL A 24 -55.48 -5.97 -0.33
N ARG A 25 -55.31 -6.85 -1.32
CA ARG A 25 -56.37 -7.77 -1.79
C ARG A 25 -55.78 -9.06 -2.33
N SER A 26 -56.10 -10.14 -1.62
CA SER A 26 -56.00 -11.53 -2.03
C SER A 26 -57.09 -11.88 -3.06
N THR A 27 -56.77 -12.68 -4.09
CA THR A 27 -57.55 -13.88 -4.50
C THR A 27 -56.90 -14.59 -5.71
N MET A 28 -56.54 -15.85 -5.48
CA MET A 28 -56.75 -17.07 -6.31
C MET A 28 -56.34 -17.14 -7.80
N SER A 29 -55.38 -18.05 -8.02
CA SER A 29 -55.27 -19.10 -9.06
C SER A 29 -55.89 -18.89 -10.43
N ASP A 30 -55.03 -18.91 -11.46
CA ASP A 30 -55.33 -19.69 -12.67
C ASP A 30 -54.04 -20.25 -13.29
N ASP A 31 -54.07 -21.54 -13.59
CA ASP A 31 -52.99 -22.33 -14.19
C ASP A 31 -52.85 -21.98 -15.68
N GLY A 32 -51.63 -21.64 -16.09
CA GLY A 32 -51.31 -21.36 -17.49
C GLY A 32 -49.83 -21.61 -17.75
N ALA A 33 -49.49 -22.87 -18.04
CA ALA A 33 -48.18 -23.28 -18.49
C ALA A 33 -47.75 -22.48 -19.73
N ASN A 34 -46.74 -21.62 -19.56
CA ASN A 34 -45.93 -21.12 -20.66
C ASN A 34 -44.45 -21.23 -20.28
N SER A 35 -43.83 -22.28 -20.80
CA SER A 35 -42.39 -22.48 -20.80
C SER A 35 -41.72 -21.40 -21.66
N ALA A 36 -41.37 -20.28 -21.03
CA ALA A 36 -40.42 -19.30 -21.55
C ALA A 36 -39.16 -19.34 -20.67
N GLY A 37 -38.01 -19.52 -21.30
CA GLY A 37 -36.75 -19.89 -20.65
C GLY A 37 -36.35 -18.96 -19.50
N SER A 38 -36.10 -19.57 -18.34
CA SER A 38 -35.32 -18.99 -17.25
C SER A 38 -33.94 -18.60 -17.79
N SER A 39 -33.74 -17.33 -18.13
CA SER A 39 -32.40 -16.76 -18.28
C SER A 39 -31.66 -16.94 -16.95
N SER A 40 -30.71 -17.86 -16.88
CA SER A 40 -30.03 -18.18 -15.62
C SER A 40 -29.24 -16.96 -15.13
N ASN A 41 -29.61 -16.40 -13.98
CA ASN A 41 -28.81 -15.42 -13.21
C ASN A 41 -27.57 -16.10 -12.59
N LYS A 42 -26.73 -16.67 -13.46
CA LYS A 42 -25.51 -17.37 -13.07
C LYS A 42 -24.36 -16.91 -13.95
N CYS A 43 -23.20 -16.72 -13.35
CA CYS A 43 -21.94 -16.63 -14.07
C CYS A 43 -21.19 -17.96 -13.95
N GLN A 44 -20.24 -18.20 -14.85
CA GLN A 44 -19.43 -19.42 -14.80
C GLN A 44 -18.02 -19.08 -14.37
N VAL A 45 -17.53 -19.72 -13.32
CA VAL A 45 -16.18 -19.48 -12.78
C VAL A 45 -15.35 -20.75 -12.89
N TYR A 46 -14.21 -20.66 -13.58
CA TYR A 46 -13.25 -21.76 -13.65
C TYR A 46 -12.53 -21.91 -12.31
N VAL A 47 -12.60 -23.11 -11.73
CA VAL A 47 -12.01 -23.45 -10.43
C VAL A 47 -10.91 -24.47 -10.65
N TYR A 48 -9.65 -24.08 -10.44
CA TYR A 48 -8.48 -24.92 -10.78
C TYR A 48 -8.44 -26.24 -10.02
N LEU A 49 -8.92 -26.27 -8.77
CA LEU A 49 -9.00 -27.50 -7.98
C LEU A 49 -9.97 -28.54 -8.58
N ARG A 50 -11.01 -28.09 -9.30
CA ARG A 50 -12.00 -28.95 -9.97
C ARG A 50 -11.72 -29.15 -11.46
N GLU A 51 -10.71 -28.46 -11.98
CA GLU A 51 -10.36 -28.40 -13.41
C GLU A 51 -11.55 -28.13 -14.35
N SER A 52 -12.56 -27.40 -13.86
CA SER A 52 -13.85 -27.21 -14.54
C SER A 52 -14.52 -25.88 -14.16
N PHE A 53 -15.52 -25.48 -14.96
CA PHE A 53 -16.39 -24.35 -14.64
C PHE A 53 -17.45 -24.75 -13.62
N VAL A 54 -17.68 -23.87 -12.64
CA VAL A 54 -18.76 -23.97 -11.65
C VAL A 54 -19.71 -22.82 -11.91
N ASP A 55 -21.02 -23.12 -11.90
CA ASP A 55 -22.04 -22.08 -11.97
C ASP A 55 -22.17 -21.41 -10.61
N VAL A 56 -21.99 -20.09 -10.58
CA VAL A 56 -22.11 -19.26 -9.37
C VAL A 56 -23.35 -18.38 -9.54
N PRO A 57 -24.33 -18.43 -8.62
CA PRO A 57 -25.46 -17.52 -8.66
C PRO A 57 -24.97 -16.08 -8.49
N VAL A 58 -25.54 -15.16 -9.26
CA VAL A 58 -25.22 -13.73 -9.17
C VAL A 58 -26.49 -12.91 -9.10
N THR A 59 -26.53 -11.96 -8.18
CA THR A 59 -27.53 -10.89 -8.08
C THR A 59 -26.97 -9.60 -8.67
N GLU A 60 -27.84 -8.60 -8.86
CA GLU A 60 -27.39 -7.31 -9.40
C GLU A 60 -26.42 -6.59 -8.48
N ASP A 61 -26.48 -6.85 -7.16
CA ASP A 61 -25.67 -6.18 -6.15
C ASP A 61 -24.37 -6.91 -5.78
N ASP A 62 -24.20 -8.16 -6.24
CA ASP A 62 -23.01 -8.93 -5.93
C ASP A 62 -21.76 -8.32 -6.57
N THR A 63 -20.76 -8.07 -5.73
CA THR A 63 -19.47 -7.60 -6.18
C THR A 63 -18.51 -8.76 -6.44
N CYS A 64 -17.44 -8.48 -7.17
CA CYS A 64 -16.35 -9.40 -7.43
C CYS A 64 -15.77 -9.96 -6.12
N GLU A 65 -15.67 -9.12 -5.07
CA GLU A 65 -15.20 -9.53 -3.76
C GLU A 65 -16.19 -10.45 -3.03
N ASP A 66 -17.49 -10.28 -3.23
CA ASP A 66 -18.51 -11.17 -2.66
C ASP A 66 -18.47 -12.55 -3.34
N ILE A 67 -18.37 -12.60 -4.68
CA ILE A 67 -18.14 -13.87 -5.41
C ILE A 67 -16.86 -14.57 -4.95
N CYS A 68 -15.76 -13.83 -4.77
CA CYS A 68 -14.52 -14.40 -4.24
C CYS A 68 -14.70 -14.94 -2.81
N SER A 69 -15.46 -14.25 -1.96
CA SER A 69 -15.76 -14.69 -0.59
C SER A 69 -16.54 -16.01 -0.59
N ASP A 70 -17.55 -16.13 -1.44
CA ASP A 70 -18.37 -17.34 -1.56
C ASP A 70 -17.55 -18.53 -2.07
N LEU A 71 -16.70 -18.30 -3.09
CA LEU A 71 -15.80 -19.34 -3.59
C LEU A 71 -14.77 -19.76 -2.55
N CYS A 72 -14.20 -18.82 -1.79
CA CYS A 72 -13.31 -19.15 -0.67
C CYS A 72 -14.01 -20.06 0.35
N GLN A 73 -15.23 -19.70 0.76
CA GLN A 73 -16.02 -20.51 1.70
C GLN A 73 -16.30 -21.92 1.17
N GLN A 74 -16.73 -22.05 -0.09
CA GLN A 74 -16.98 -23.35 -0.73
C GLN A 74 -15.72 -24.21 -0.86
N LEU A 75 -14.55 -23.58 -1.01
CA LEU A 75 -13.26 -24.27 -1.12
C LEU A 75 -12.57 -24.48 0.24
N GLY A 76 -13.13 -23.93 1.32
CA GLY A 76 -12.57 -23.96 2.66
C GLY A 76 -11.30 -23.11 2.83
N ILE A 77 -11.09 -22.13 1.95
CA ILE A 77 -10.00 -21.14 2.06
C ILE A 77 -10.39 -20.13 3.13
N GLY A 78 -9.54 -19.89 4.13
CA GLY A 78 -9.85 -19.03 5.26
C GLY A 78 -9.83 -17.52 4.96
N PRO A 79 -10.50 -16.69 5.79
CA PRO A 79 -10.52 -15.24 5.64
C PRO A 79 -9.15 -14.57 5.64
N LEU A 80 -8.19 -15.14 6.39
CA LEU A 80 -6.82 -14.60 6.52
C LEU A 80 -6.15 -14.39 5.16
N VAL A 81 -6.31 -15.34 4.24
CA VAL A 81 -5.60 -15.36 2.96
C VAL A 81 -6.47 -14.92 1.79
N GLN A 82 -7.73 -14.54 2.02
CA GLN A 82 -8.67 -14.17 0.97
C GLN A 82 -8.14 -13.03 0.09
N LEU A 83 -7.46 -12.03 0.66
CA LEU A 83 -6.97 -10.89 -0.13
C LEU A 83 -5.90 -11.30 -1.17
N LEU A 84 -5.34 -12.52 -1.08
CA LEU A 84 -4.39 -13.05 -2.07
C LEU A 84 -5.06 -13.48 -3.39
N VAL A 85 -6.38 -13.66 -3.42
CA VAL A 85 -7.12 -14.14 -4.59
C VAL A 85 -7.88 -13.02 -5.31
N GLY A 86 -8.28 -13.27 -6.55
CA GLY A 86 -9.13 -12.39 -7.32
C GLY A 86 -9.80 -13.09 -8.49
N LEU A 87 -10.71 -12.36 -9.13
CA LEU A 87 -11.44 -12.81 -10.31
C LEU A 87 -10.92 -12.07 -11.54
N ARG A 88 -10.75 -12.78 -12.66
CA ARG A 88 -10.52 -12.18 -13.98
C ARG A 88 -11.44 -12.78 -15.02
N ILE A 89 -11.66 -12.08 -16.12
CA ILE A 89 -12.42 -12.61 -17.26
C ILE A 89 -11.63 -13.79 -17.86
N HIS A 90 -12.33 -14.87 -18.21
CA HIS A 90 -11.69 -16.07 -18.78
C HIS A 90 -11.00 -15.74 -20.10
N GLU A 91 -9.79 -16.29 -20.30
CA GLU A 91 -8.89 -16.01 -21.42
C GLU A 91 -8.31 -14.58 -21.48
N GLU A 92 -8.80 -13.66 -20.64
CA GLU A 92 -8.19 -12.35 -20.46
C GLU A 92 -7.09 -12.38 -19.39
N ARG A 93 -6.25 -11.33 -19.41
CA ARG A 93 -5.12 -11.19 -18.47
C ARG A 93 -5.50 -10.42 -17.21
N TRP A 94 -6.47 -9.51 -17.32
CA TRP A 94 -6.73 -8.46 -16.36
C TRP A 94 -7.74 -8.86 -15.30
N PHE A 95 -7.40 -8.57 -14.05
CA PHE A 95 -8.26 -8.82 -12.91
C PHE A 95 -9.31 -7.72 -12.78
N LEU A 96 -10.48 -8.12 -12.31
CA LEU A 96 -11.57 -7.20 -12.01
C LEU A 96 -11.31 -6.48 -10.69
N PRO A 97 -11.73 -5.21 -10.57
CA PRO A 97 -11.80 -4.53 -9.28
C PRO A 97 -12.64 -5.29 -8.26
N PRO A 98 -12.31 -5.21 -6.95
CA PRO A 98 -13.14 -5.78 -5.88
C PRO A 98 -14.59 -5.31 -5.92
N SER A 99 -14.82 -4.03 -6.26
CA SER A 99 -16.15 -3.42 -6.37
C SER A 99 -16.85 -3.64 -7.72
N ALA A 100 -16.21 -4.29 -8.70
CA ALA A 100 -16.83 -4.56 -9.99
C ALA A 100 -17.95 -5.60 -9.85
N ARG A 101 -19.00 -5.50 -10.67
CA ARG A 101 -20.16 -6.41 -10.67
C ARG A 101 -20.01 -7.45 -11.79
N PRO A 102 -19.84 -8.74 -11.46
CA PRO A 102 -19.76 -9.81 -12.46
C PRO A 102 -21.09 -9.96 -13.20
N GLN A 103 -21.02 -10.21 -14.52
CA GLN A 103 -22.20 -10.26 -15.38
C GLN A 103 -22.65 -11.71 -15.60
N ALA A 104 -23.96 -11.92 -15.62
CA ALA A 104 -24.55 -13.21 -15.98
C ALA A 104 -24.11 -13.64 -17.39
N GLY A 105 -23.87 -14.95 -17.58
CA GLY A 105 -23.43 -15.52 -18.85
C GLY A 105 -21.96 -15.26 -19.23
N LYS A 106 -21.22 -14.42 -18.50
CA LYS A 106 -19.76 -14.30 -18.67
C LYS A 106 -19.01 -15.40 -17.93
N LYS A 107 -17.84 -15.75 -18.49
CA LYS A 107 -16.90 -16.72 -17.93
C LYS A 107 -15.75 -16.01 -17.23
N TYR A 108 -15.41 -16.51 -16.05
CA TYR A 108 -14.37 -15.95 -15.19
C TYR A 108 -13.40 -17.03 -14.71
N GLU A 109 -12.26 -16.63 -14.18
CA GLU A 109 -11.26 -17.49 -13.53
C GLU A 109 -11.02 -17.01 -12.09
N PHE A 110 -11.20 -17.90 -11.11
CA PHE A 110 -10.86 -17.62 -9.72
C PHE A 110 -9.38 -17.96 -9.47
N ARG A 111 -8.57 -17.00 -9.06
CA ARG A 111 -7.10 -17.16 -9.09
C ARG A 111 -6.40 -16.53 -7.90
N VAL A 112 -5.30 -17.15 -7.48
CA VAL A 112 -4.28 -16.47 -6.68
C VAL A 112 -3.66 -15.37 -7.56
N ARG A 113 -3.72 -14.14 -7.06
CA ARG A 113 -3.26 -12.92 -7.73
C ARG A 113 -1.98 -12.37 -7.09
N PHE A 114 -1.97 -12.23 -5.76
CA PHE A 114 -0.86 -11.59 -5.04
C PHE A 114 0.16 -12.62 -4.57
N LYS A 115 1.43 -12.39 -4.91
CA LYS A 115 2.53 -13.29 -4.56
C LYS A 115 3.02 -13.01 -3.14
N ILE A 116 3.17 -14.04 -2.32
CA ILE A 116 3.85 -13.96 -1.00
C ILE A 116 5.36 -14.22 -1.16
N PRO A 117 6.23 -13.80 -0.21
CA PRO A 117 7.69 -13.83 -0.41
C PRO A 117 8.26 -15.23 -0.64
N LYS A 118 7.64 -16.24 -0.02
CA LYS A 118 7.99 -17.64 -0.22
C LYS A 118 6.70 -18.45 -0.30
N LEU A 119 6.39 -18.96 -1.49
CA LEU A 119 5.12 -19.62 -1.77
C LEU A 119 4.92 -20.91 -0.96
N SER A 120 5.99 -21.61 -0.58
CA SER A 120 5.90 -22.76 0.35
C SER A 120 5.40 -22.39 1.75
N HIS A 121 5.50 -21.13 2.18
CA HIS A 121 4.88 -20.68 3.44
C HIS A 121 3.35 -20.56 3.36
N LEU A 122 2.77 -20.57 2.15
CA LEU A 122 1.32 -20.54 1.97
C LEU A 122 0.65 -21.72 2.67
N LYS A 123 1.30 -22.89 2.72
CA LYS A 123 0.81 -24.07 3.45
C LYS A 123 0.59 -23.81 4.94
N ALA A 124 1.50 -23.06 5.56
CA ALA A 124 1.43 -22.75 6.98
C ALA A 124 0.35 -21.68 7.29
N LEU A 125 0.05 -20.82 6.32
CA LEU A 125 -1.02 -19.83 6.41
C LEU A 125 -2.39 -20.46 6.17
N ASP A 126 -2.51 -21.21 5.06
CA ASP A 126 -3.74 -21.89 4.65
C ASP A 126 -3.45 -23.06 3.70
N ARG A 127 -3.65 -24.30 4.18
CA ARG A 127 -3.40 -25.53 3.41
C ARG A 127 -4.32 -25.65 2.18
N LYS A 128 -5.55 -25.10 2.22
CA LYS A 128 -6.52 -25.19 1.13
C LYS A 128 -6.12 -24.27 -0.02
N LEU A 129 -5.70 -23.04 0.27
CA LEU A 129 -5.18 -22.11 -0.73
C LEU A 129 -3.84 -22.59 -1.30
N PHE A 130 -2.96 -23.17 -0.49
CA PHE A 130 -1.74 -23.83 -0.98
C PHE A 130 -2.06 -24.92 -2.00
N ASN A 131 -3.03 -25.79 -1.70
CA ASN A 131 -3.47 -26.82 -2.64
C ASN A 131 -4.08 -26.20 -3.91
N TYR A 132 -4.93 -25.18 -3.77
CA TYR A 132 -5.50 -24.47 -4.91
C TYR A 132 -4.44 -23.89 -5.84
N TYR A 133 -3.42 -23.26 -5.25
CA TYR A 133 -2.30 -22.67 -5.95
C TYR A 133 -1.50 -23.70 -6.75
N TYR A 134 -1.27 -24.91 -6.18
CA TYR A 134 -0.63 -26.01 -6.91
C TYR A 134 -1.38 -26.32 -8.22
N TYR A 135 -2.70 -26.48 -8.17
CA TYR A 135 -3.49 -26.78 -9.37
C TYR A 135 -3.52 -25.62 -10.37
N GLN A 136 -3.53 -24.37 -9.89
CA GLN A 136 -3.39 -23.20 -10.77
C GLN A 136 -2.05 -23.21 -11.51
N LEU A 137 -0.95 -23.42 -10.79
CA LEU A 137 0.40 -23.48 -11.36
C LEU A 137 0.56 -24.65 -12.33
N ARG A 138 0.07 -25.83 -11.93
CA ARG A 138 0.02 -27.04 -12.76
C ARG A 138 -0.71 -26.77 -14.07
N HIS A 139 -1.91 -26.20 -14.00
CA HIS A 139 -2.69 -25.87 -15.19
C HIS A 139 -1.91 -24.93 -16.11
N ASP A 140 -1.33 -23.85 -15.59
CA ASP A 140 -0.60 -22.90 -16.42
C ASP A 140 0.67 -23.48 -17.04
N LEU A 141 1.39 -24.37 -16.33
CA LEU A 141 2.53 -25.10 -16.90
C LEU A 141 2.08 -26.01 -18.05
N LEU A 142 1.01 -26.80 -17.85
CA LEU A 142 0.49 -27.73 -18.86
C LEU A 142 -0.03 -26.99 -20.10
N GLN A 143 -0.67 -25.83 -19.89
CA GLN A 143 -1.15 -24.97 -20.96
C GLN A 143 -0.06 -24.10 -21.59
N SER A 144 1.18 -24.19 -21.11
CA SER A 144 2.31 -23.36 -21.55
C SER A 144 2.06 -21.86 -21.42
N LYS A 145 1.36 -21.44 -20.35
CA LYS A 145 0.96 -20.06 -20.05
C LYS A 145 1.96 -19.29 -19.17
N ILE A 146 3.08 -19.90 -18.76
CA ILE A 146 4.14 -19.26 -17.95
C ILE A 146 5.21 -18.69 -18.90
N PRO A 147 5.28 -17.35 -19.12
CA PRO A 147 6.12 -16.77 -20.18
C PRO A 147 7.63 -16.92 -19.96
N GLU A 148 8.08 -16.94 -18.70
CA GLU A 148 9.51 -17.05 -18.32
C GLU A 148 10.09 -18.44 -18.60
N ILE A 149 9.25 -19.47 -18.75
CA ILE A 149 9.73 -20.83 -18.99
C ILE A 149 10.02 -21.01 -20.49
N GLU A 150 11.31 -21.05 -20.82
CA GLU A 150 11.77 -21.47 -22.15
C GLU A 150 11.70 -23.00 -22.27
N TYR A 151 10.57 -23.51 -22.75
CA TYR A 151 10.31 -24.96 -22.86
C TYR A 151 11.37 -25.71 -23.66
N ASP A 152 12.02 -25.05 -24.62
CA ASP A 152 13.06 -25.67 -25.43
C ASP A 152 14.40 -25.82 -24.72
N GLU A 153 14.76 -24.87 -23.85
CA GLU A 153 16.00 -24.92 -23.06
C GLU A 153 15.85 -25.87 -21.86
N TYR A 154 14.70 -25.82 -21.18
CA TYR A 154 14.49 -26.50 -19.90
C TYR A 154 13.77 -27.86 -20.02
N LYS A 155 13.80 -28.52 -21.19
CA LYS A 155 13.10 -29.81 -21.45
C LYS A 155 13.30 -30.84 -20.34
N ASN A 156 14.53 -31.05 -19.89
CA ASN A 156 14.84 -32.03 -18.86
C ASN A 156 14.25 -31.67 -17.49
N LYS A 157 14.25 -30.39 -17.11
CA LYS A 157 13.62 -29.94 -15.85
C LYS A 157 12.11 -30.11 -15.93
N ILE A 158 11.51 -29.74 -17.06
CA ILE A 158 10.07 -29.88 -17.28
C ILE A 158 9.64 -31.33 -17.20
N LEU A 159 10.38 -32.27 -17.80
CA LEU A 159 10.12 -33.71 -17.63
C LEU A 159 10.24 -34.16 -16.17
N GLY A 160 11.10 -33.52 -15.37
CA GLY A 160 11.14 -33.70 -13.92
C GLY A 160 9.84 -33.27 -13.23
N TYR A 161 9.24 -32.15 -13.65
CA TYR A 161 7.93 -31.69 -13.17
C TYR A 161 6.80 -32.65 -13.57
N VAL A 162 6.87 -33.23 -14.78
CA VAL A 162 5.95 -34.31 -15.20
C VAL A 162 6.05 -35.51 -14.25
N VAL A 163 7.27 -35.97 -13.92
CA VAL A 163 7.49 -37.06 -12.96
C VAL A 163 6.93 -36.71 -11.59
N ASN A 164 7.18 -35.49 -11.10
CA ASN A 164 6.67 -35.01 -9.82
C ASN A 164 5.12 -35.00 -9.81
N ASP A 165 4.47 -34.46 -10.84
CA ASP A 165 3.02 -34.37 -10.94
C ASP A 165 2.35 -35.76 -11.01
N MET A 166 2.95 -36.69 -11.74
CA MET A 166 2.52 -38.10 -11.79
C MET A 166 2.72 -38.81 -10.46
N TYR A 167 3.85 -38.60 -9.79
CA TYR A 167 4.11 -39.16 -8.47
C TYR A 167 3.13 -38.61 -7.42
N ARG A 168 2.86 -37.30 -7.45
CA ARG A 168 1.81 -36.67 -6.64
C ARG A 168 0.47 -37.37 -6.82
N LYS A 169 0.07 -37.68 -8.06
CA LYS A 169 -1.17 -38.43 -8.36
C LYS A 169 -1.15 -39.85 -7.77
N MET A 170 0.00 -40.55 -7.80
CA MET A 170 0.12 -41.87 -7.16
C MET A 170 -0.12 -41.79 -5.65
N VAL A 171 0.49 -40.81 -4.98
CA VAL A 171 0.41 -40.66 -3.52
C VAL A 171 -0.97 -40.15 -3.09
N GLU A 172 -1.55 -39.20 -3.84
CA GLU A 172 -2.81 -38.55 -3.49
C GLU A 172 -4.05 -39.39 -3.86
N ASP A 173 -4.07 -39.96 -5.07
CA ASP A 173 -5.24 -40.68 -5.60
C ASP A 173 -5.07 -42.21 -5.54
N GLY A 174 -3.92 -42.73 -5.09
CA GLY A 174 -3.64 -44.17 -5.04
C GLY A 174 -3.48 -44.83 -6.43
N VAL A 175 -3.20 -44.05 -7.47
CA VAL A 175 -3.16 -44.51 -8.87
C VAL A 175 -1.88 -45.32 -9.14
N SER A 176 -2.01 -46.43 -9.89
CA SER A 176 -0.88 -47.28 -10.24
C SER A 176 -0.02 -46.69 -11.38
N VAL A 177 1.25 -47.10 -11.46
CA VAL A 177 2.12 -46.74 -12.60
C VAL A 177 1.54 -47.21 -13.94
N ALA A 178 0.79 -48.33 -13.95
CA ALA A 178 0.17 -48.86 -15.16
C ALA A 178 -0.94 -47.94 -15.70
N ASP A 179 -1.75 -47.37 -14.81
CA ASP A 179 -2.81 -46.43 -15.18
C ASP A 179 -2.22 -45.12 -15.69
N LEU A 180 -1.18 -44.61 -15.03
CA LEU A 180 -0.46 -43.41 -15.44
C LEU A 180 0.20 -43.54 -16.83
N LYS A 181 0.59 -44.75 -17.24
CA LYS A 181 1.05 -45.00 -18.63
C LYS A 181 -0.04 -44.74 -19.66
N ARG A 182 -1.32 -44.97 -19.33
CA ARG A 182 -2.44 -44.76 -20.25
C ARG A 182 -2.76 -43.27 -20.41
N THR A 183 -2.60 -42.49 -19.35
CA THR A 183 -2.92 -41.04 -19.30
C THR A 183 -1.70 -40.14 -19.40
N TYR A 184 -0.56 -40.62 -19.91
CA TYR A 184 0.71 -39.89 -19.90
C TYR A 184 0.63 -38.50 -20.57
N GLU A 185 -0.18 -38.37 -21.62
CA GLU A 185 -0.33 -37.13 -22.38
C GLU A 185 -0.94 -35.99 -21.54
N ASP A 186 -1.73 -36.31 -20.52
CA ASP A 186 -2.39 -35.33 -19.63
C ASP A 186 -1.40 -34.59 -18.72
N TYR A 187 -0.16 -35.08 -18.62
CA TYR A 187 0.89 -34.52 -17.75
C TYR A 187 1.96 -33.77 -18.55
N ILE A 188 1.90 -33.78 -19.88
CA ILE A 188 2.91 -33.15 -20.73
C ILE A 188 2.43 -31.75 -21.16
N PRO A 189 3.26 -30.70 -21.00
CA PRO A 189 2.92 -29.38 -21.51
C PRO A 189 2.61 -29.35 -23.00
N ARG A 190 1.58 -28.60 -23.39
CA ARG A 190 1.06 -28.52 -24.77
C ARG A 190 2.14 -28.20 -25.80
N LYS A 191 3.08 -27.30 -25.48
CA LYS A 191 4.18 -26.93 -26.36
C LYS A 191 5.11 -28.12 -26.67
N ILE A 192 5.47 -28.91 -25.65
CA ILE A 192 6.29 -30.13 -25.79
C ILE A 192 5.53 -31.20 -26.57
N ASN A 193 4.22 -31.34 -26.34
CA ASN A 193 3.41 -32.37 -27.00
C ASN A 193 3.23 -32.12 -28.50
N LYS A 194 3.12 -30.85 -28.92
CA LYS A 194 2.82 -30.48 -30.31
C LYS A 194 4.05 -30.30 -31.21
N GLU A 195 5.17 -29.86 -30.65
CA GLU A 195 6.31 -29.36 -31.45
C GLU A 195 7.48 -30.36 -31.58
N HIS A 196 7.37 -31.58 -31.03
CA HIS A 196 8.49 -32.53 -30.98
C HIS A 196 8.24 -33.84 -31.74
N SER A 197 9.35 -34.47 -32.16
CA SER A 197 9.31 -35.72 -32.92
C SER A 197 8.89 -36.93 -32.08
N LEU A 198 8.34 -37.95 -32.74
CA LEU A 198 7.99 -39.23 -32.12
C LEU A 198 9.17 -39.88 -31.38
N LEU A 199 10.38 -39.73 -31.90
CA LEU A 199 11.61 -40.21 -31.26
C LEU A 199 11.86 -39.54 -29.90
N PHE A 200 11.72 -38.21 -29.85
CA PHE A 200 11.82 -37.48 -28.59
C PHE A 200 10.73 -37.91 -27.61
N PHE A 201 9.49 -38.07 -28.08
CA PHE A 201 8.37 -38.48 -27.23
C PHE A 201 8.59 -39.86 -26.60
N ASN A 202 9.06 -40.84 -27.39
CA ASN A 202 9.39 -42.17 -26.89
C ASN A 202 10.53 -42.15 -25.86
N TRP A 203 11.58 -41.35 -26.12
CA TRP A 203 12.68 -41.15 -25.18
C TRP A 203 12.20 -40.49 -23.88
N ALA A 204 11.42 -39.42 -23.98
CA ALA A 204 10.87 -38.68 -22.84
C ALA A 204 9.99 -39.60 -21.98
N ARG A 205 9.09 -40.36 -22.61
CA ARG A 205 8.23 -41.33 -21.95
C ARG A 205 9.05 -42.37 -21.18
N THR A 206 10.06 -42.94 -21.81
CA THR A 206 10.96 -43.91 -21.18
C THR A 206 11.68 -43.29 -19.97
N LYS A 207 12.21 -42.08 -20.13
CA LYS A 207 12.91 -41.35 -19.06
C LYS A 207 12.01 -41.03 -17.86
N VAL A 208 10.77 -40.57 -18.12
CA VAL A 208 9.77 -40.26 -17.10
C VAL A 208 9.45 -41.50 -16.29
N PHE A 209 9.07 -42.62 -16.92
CA PHE A 209 8.71 -43.84 -16.19
C PHE A 209 9.90 -44.51 -15.48
N ASN A 210 11.10 -44.43 -16.05
CA ASN A 210 12.31 -44.89 -15.35
C ASN A 210 12.59 -44.07 -14.08
N SER A 211 12.29 -42.77 -14.10
CA SER A 211 12.46 -41.90 -12.93
C SER A 211 11.34 -42.12 -11.92
N LEU A 212 10.09 -42.26 -12.39
CA LEU A 212 8.91 -42.54 -11.55
C LEU A 212 9.07 -43.85 -10.76
N ASN A 213 9.52 -44.93 -11.41
CA ASN A 213 9.77 -46.22 -10.75
C ASN A 213 10.87 -46.16 -9.67
N LYS A 214 11.81 -45.20 -9.77
CA LYS A 214 12.84 -45.02 -8.73
C LYS A 214 12.32 -44.33 -7.47
N ILE A 215 11.25 -43.55 -7.60
CA ILE A 215 10.67 -42.77 -6.51
C ILE A 215 9.36 -43.38 -5.98
N SER A 216 8.73 -44.30 -6.71
CA SER A 216 7.44 -44.91 -6.35
C SER A 216 7.43 -45.63 -5.01
N ASN A 217 8.58 -46.10 -4.53
CA ASN A 217 8.71 -46.81 -3.26
C ASN A 217 9.12 -45.89 -2.10
N ARG A 218 9.14 -44.57 -2.31
CA ARG A 218 9.42 -43.61 -1.25
C ARG A 218 8.12 -43.23 -0.54
N GLU A 219 8.16 -43.10 0.78
CA GLU A 219 7.00 -42.71 1.59
C GLU A 219 6.98 -41.19 1.83
N HIS A 220 6.81 -40.42 0.75
CA HIS A 220 6.69 -38.96 0.87
C HIS A 220 5.23 -38.52 1.09
N ASP A 221 5.03 -37.51 1.93
CA ASP A 221 3.74 -36.82 2.08
C ASP A 221 3.35 -36.02 0.81
N VAL A 222 2.06 -35.96 0.48
CA VAL A 222 1.55 -35.26 -0.72
C VAL A 222 1.91 -33.78 -0.70
N ASP A 223 1.80 -33.13 0.45
CA ASP A 223 2.10 -31.69 0.52
C ASP A 223 3.59 -31.44 0.28
N TYR A 224 4.48 -32.34 0.73
CA TYR A 224 5.91 -32.25 0.43
C TYR A 224 6.17 -32.29 -1.08
N VAL A 225 5.52 -33.21 -1.81
CA VAL A 225 5.65 -33.33 -3.26
C VAL A 225 5.20 -32.04 -3.96
N LYS A 226 4.06 -31.49 -3.53
CA LYS A 226 3.52 -30.21 -4.04
C LYS A 226 4.43 -29.02 -3.70
N THR A 227 5.04 -29.00 -2.52
CA THR A 227 6.01 -27.97 -2.13
C THR A 227 7.23 -27.98 -3.05
N VAL A 228 7.81 -29.14 -3.32
CA VAL A 228 8.96 -29.25 -4.25
C VAL A 228 8.58 -28.75 -5.65
N TYR A 229 7.39 -29.12 -6.14
CA TYR A 229 6.91 -28.68 -7.44
C TYR A 229 6.77 -27.15 -7.53
N ILE A 230 6.16 -26.54 -6.50
CA ILE A 230 5.97 -25.09 -6.42
C ILE A 230 7.32 -24.36 -6.31
N ASP A 231 8.19 -24.77 -5.39
CA ASP A 231 9.47 -24.11 -5.15
C ASP A 231 10.39 -24.21 -6.39
N ASP A 232 10.44 -25.37 -7.07
CA ASP A 232 11.29 -25.54 -8.26
C ASP A 232 10.81 -24.68 -9.44
N ILE A 233 9.49 -24.57 -9.65
CA ILE A 233 8.95 -23.70 -10.71
C ILE A 233 9.08 -22.23 -10.33
N ASP A 234 8.90 -21.85 -9.07
CA ASP A 234 9.12 -20.49 -8.60
C ASP A 234 10.57 -20.04 -8.80
N ASN A 235 11.53 -20.94 -8.59
CA ASN A 235 12.94 -20.71 -8.90
C ASN A 235 13.21 -20.57 -10.40
N LEU A 236 12.45 -21.27 -11.26
CA LEU A 236 12.58 -21.21 -12.71
C LEU A 236 11.89 -19.99 -13.32
N ALA A 237 10.77 -19.56 -12.74
CA ALA A 237 9.92 -18.47 -13.19
C ALA A 237 9.55 -17.56 -11.99
N PRO A 238 10.52 -16.81 -11.43
CA PRO A 238 10.31 -15.98 -10.25
C PRO A 238 9.33 -14.82 -10.47
N GLY A 239 9.03 -14.46 -11.72
CA GLY A 239 7.97 -13.50 -12.07
C GLY A 239 6.58 -14.13 -12.25
N TYR A 240 6.39 -15.43 -12.00
CA TYR A 240 5.05 -16.01 -12.04
C TYR A 240 4.12 -15.29 -11.04
N LEU A 241 2.93 -14.91 -11.53
CA LEU A 241 1.93 -13.99 -10.93
C LEU A 241 2.18 -12.48 -11.16
N TYR A 242 3.34 -12.04 -11.66
CA TYR A 242 3.55 -10.62 -11.95
C TYR A 242 2.72 -10.22 -13.18
N GLU A 243 2.05 -9.08 -13.04
CA GLU A 243 1.23 -8.50 -14.10
C GLU A 243 2.06 -7.47 -14.89
N GLU A 244 2.11 -7.64 -16.22
CA GLU A 244 2.72 -6.67 -17.14
C GLU A 244 1.61 -5.96 -17.93
N TYR A 245 1.61 -4.64 -17.91
CA TYR A 245 0.63 -3.76 -18.54
C TYR A 245 1.28 -2.93 -19.65
N ASN A 246 0.45 -2.36 -20.53
CA ASN A 246 0.86 -1.40 -21.54
C ASN A 246 0.28 -0.02 -21.21
N GLY A 247 1.07 1.02 -21.44
CA GLY A 247 0.59 2.39 -21.27
C GLY A 247 1.44 3.40 -22.05
N HIS A 248 1.11 4.67 -21.90
CA HIS A 248 1.88 5.78 -22.45
C HIS A 248 2.25 6.77 -21.34
N ILE A 249 3.51 7.16 -21.27
CA ILE A 249 4.01 8.16 -20.32
C ILE A 249 4.58 9.36 -21.07
N PRO A 250 4.64 10.55 -20.46
CA PRO A 250 5.45 11.66 -20.98
C PRO A 250 6.90 11.23 -21.20
N TYR A 251 7.58 11.81 -22.20
CA TYR A 251 9.01 11.54 -22.40
C TYR A 251 9.81 11.94 -21.14
N PRO A 252 10.67 11.05 -20.60
CA PRO A 252 11.53 11.38 -19.45
C PRO A 252 12.46 12.56 -19.75
N GLU A 253 12.69 13.43 -18.75
CA GLU A 253 13.50 14.66 -18.89
C GLU A 253 14.97 14.40 -19.25
N GLU A 254 15.48 13.21 -18.93
CA GLU A 254 16.88 12.80 -19.13
C GLU A 254 17.30 12.70 -20.61
N ASP A 255 16.35 12.70 -21.55
CA ASP A 255 16.62 12.60 -23.01
C ASP A 255 17.08 13.94 -23.65
N GLY A 256 17.46 14.94 -22.84
CA GLY A 256 18.20 16.12 -23.28
C GLY A 256 17.38 17.26 -23.90
N HIS A 257 16.08 17.07 -24.12
CA HIS A 257 15.12 18.12 -24.49
C HIS A 257 13.70 17.71 -24.05
N LEU A 258 12.86 18.66 -23.62
CA LEU A 258 11.41 18.44 -23.44
C LEU A 258 10.78 18.09 -24.79
N LYS A 259 10.82 16.81 -25.18
CA LYS A 259 10.06 16.33 -26.34
C LYS A 259 8.58 16.38 -25.98
N PRO A 260 7.77 17.22 -26.65
CA PRO A 260 6.33 17.19 -26.42
C PRO A 260 5.76 15.86 -26.89
N GLY A 261 4.84 15.29 -26.12
CA GLY A 261 4.15 14.04 -26.44
C GLY A 261 4.38 12.94 -25.40
N LYS A 262 3.92 11.73 -25.75
CA LYS A 262 4.01 10.54 -24.90
C LYS A 262 4.68 9.40 -25.66
N CYS A 263 5.33 8.50 -24.94
CA CYS A 263 5.93 7.28 -25.47
C CYS A 263 5.22 6.05 -24.91
N ARG A 264 5.15 4.99 -25.71
CA ARG A 264 4.60 3.70 -25.28
C ARG A 264 5.60 2.98 -24.38
N VAL A 265 5.12 2.49 -23.25
CA VAL A 265 5.91 1.74 -22.27
C VAL A 265 5.18 0.47 -21.85
N LYS A 266 5.95 -0.48 -21.32
CA LYS A 266 5.37 -1.56 -20.50
C LYS A 266 5.53 -1.19 -19.03
N ILE A 267 4.58 -1.58 -18.20
CA ILE A 267 4.58 -1.32 -16.76
C ILE A 267 4.47 -2.65 -16.04
N LYS A 268 5.20 -2.83 -14.93
CA LYS A 268 5.00 -3.98 -14.04
C LYS A 268 5.31 -3.59 -12.60
N PHE A 269 4.66 -4.27 -11.67
CA PHE A 269 5.02 -4.17 -10.25
C PHE A 269 5.76 -5.44 -9.83
N VAL A 270 6.94 -5.25 -9.22
CA VAL A 270 7.83 -6.33 -8.78
C VAL A 270 7.91 -6.29 -7.25
N PRO A 271 7.15 -7.12 -6.51
CA PRO A 271 7.12 -7.06 -5.04
C PRO A 271 8.46 -7.44 -4.36
N TYR A 272 9.29 -8.26 -5.02
CA TYR A 272 10.50 -8.83 -4.42
C TYR A 272 11.71 -8.66 -5.34
N ALA A 273 12.88 -8.43 -4.75
CA ALA A 273 14.14 -8.43 -5.47
C ALA A 273 14.39 -9.81 -6.11
N GLN A 274 14.81 -9.83 -7.37
CA GLN A 274 15.08 -11.09 -8.06
C GLN A 274 16.52 -11.57 -7.80
N PRO A 275 16.73 -12.82 -7.38
CA PRO A 275 18.08 -13.38 -7.28
C PRO A 275 18.69 -13.52 -8.68
N SER A 276 19.94 -13.09 -8.84
CA SER A 276 20.62 -13.06 -10.14
C SER A 276 20.63 -14.46 -10.80
N SER A 277 20.02 -14.60 -11.97
CA SER A 277 19.82 -15.88 -12.65
C SER A 277 21.03 -16.41 -13.44
N LYS A 278 22.26 -15.95 -13.16
CA LYS A 278 23.47 -16.51 -13.79
C LYS A 278 24.56 -16.78 -12.76
N PRO A 279 25.00 -18.04 -12.57
CA PRO A 279 26.22 -18.30 -11.82
C PRO A 279 27.38 -17.62 -12.53
N ALA A 280 28.22 -16.91 -11.77
CA ALA A 280 29.50 -16.43 -12.27
C ALA A 280 30.26 -17.63 -12.83
N LYS A 281 30.44 -17.70 -14.16
CA LYS A 281 31.34 -18.67 -14.76
C LYS A 281 32.75 -18.34 -14.27
N SER A 282 33.22 -19.04 -13.24
CA SER A 282 34.64 -19.15 -12.91
C SER A 282 35.30 -20.02 -13.98
N GLY A 283 35.48 -19.47 -15.18
CA GLY A 283 36.21 -20.08 -16.27
C GLY A 283 37.39 -19.21 -16.61
N GLY A 284 38.59 -19.61 -16.17
CA GLY A 284 39.84 -19.05 -16.64
C GLY A 284 39.94 -19.24 -18.15
N GLY A 285 39.89 -18.14 -18.89
CA GLY A 285 40.00 -18.13 -20.34
C GLY A 285 40.16 -16.70 -20.83
N ASN A 286 41.39 -16.33 -21.14
CA ASN A 286 41.74 -15.04 -21.75
C ASN A 286 40.95 -14.86 -23.05
N GLY A 287 39.97 -13.96 -23.02
CA GLY A 287 39.15 -13.60 -24.17
C GLY A 287 38.32 -12.37 -23.85
N SER A 288 38.88 -11.19 -24.10
CA SER A 288 38.24 -9.89 -23.91
C SER A 288 36.98 -9.75 -24.77
N LYS A 289 35.82 -10.08 -24.22
CA LYS A 289 34.53 -9.49 -24.64
C LYS A 289 33.98 -8.71 -23.45
N LYS A 290 34.11 -7.38 -23.50
CA LYS A 290 33.42 -6.45 -22.60
C LYS A 290 31.92 -6.66 -22.76
N GLY A 291 31.28 -7.32 -21.79
CA GLY A 291 29.83 -7.31 -21.64
C GLY A 291 29.37 -5.91 -21.23
N ALA A 292 28.18 -5.52 -21.70
CA ALA A 292 27.53 -4.27 -21.33
C ALA A 292 27.39 -4.15 -19.78
N PRO A 293 27.43 -2.92 -19.23
CA PRO A 293 27.20 -2.69 -17.81
C PRO A 293 25.83 -3.27 -17.39
N LYS A 294 25.83 -3.96 -16.25
CA LYS A 294 24.68 -4.66 -15.68
C LYS A 294 23.71 -3.62 -15.12
N ASP A 295 22.43 -3.71 -15.47
CA ASP A 295 21.41 -2.73 -15.07
C ASP A 295 20.92 -3.03 -13.64
N GLU A 296 21.43 -2.28 -12.64
CA GLU A 296 21.07 -2.43 -11.21
C GLU A 296 19.56 -2.25 -10.95
N SER A 297 18.83 -1.64 -11.88
CA SER A 297 17.39 -1.40 -11.82
C SER A 297 16.53 -2.68 -11.91
N GLU A 298 17.00 -3.74 -12.57
CA GLU A 298 16.24 -5.00 -12.71
C GLU A 298 16.15 -5.76 -11.39
N GLU A 299 17.15 -5.61 -10.51
CA GLU A 299 17.28 -6.35 -9.25
C GLU A 299 16.42 -5.75 -8.12
N GLN A 300 16.06 -4.47 -8.18
CA GLN A 300 15.28 -3.79 -7.11
C GLN A 300 13.77 -4.10 -7.18
N PRO A 301 13.05 -4.20 -6.04
CA PRO A 301 11.58 -4.27 -6.05
C PRO A 301 10.95 -2.92 -6.42
N GLY A 302 9.65 -2.90 -6.67
CA GLY A 302 8.87 -1.69 -6.92
C GLY A 302 8.11 -1.68 -8.25
N LEU A 303 7.42 -0.57 -8.51
CA LEU A 303 6.82 -0.23 -9.78
C LEU A 303 7.92 0.11 -10.79
N LYS A 304 7.84 -0.50 -11.97
CA LYS A 304 8.82 -0.33 -13.04
C LYS A 304 8.15 -0.02 -14.36
N VAL A 305 8.86 0.73 -15.20
CA VAL A 305 8.49 0.98 -16.59
C VAL A 305 9.61 0.52 -17.53
N PHE A 306 9.25 -0.15 -18.62
CA PHE A 306 10.18 -0.51 -19.67
C PHE A 306 10.20 0.59 -20.72
N TYR A 307 11.32 1.31 -20.80
CA TYR A 307 11.54 2.41 -21.73
C TYR A 307 12.97 2.31 -22.28
N SER A 308 13.18 2.70 -23.55
CA SER A 308 14.51 2.70 -24.19
C SER A 308 15.30 1.37 -24.08
N ARG A 309 14.59 0.22 -24.07
CA ARG A 309 15.14 -1.15 -23.95
C ARG A 309 15.67 -1.53 -22.56
N GLU A 310 15.32 -0.78 -21.53
CA GLU A 310 15.70 -1.05 -20.14
C GLU A 310 14.48 -0.91 -19.22
N TRP A 311 14.50 -1.63 -18.10
CA TRP A 311 13.51 -1.45 -17.05
C TRP A 311 13.99 -0.32 -16.15
N ARG A 312 13.16 0.68 -15.89
CA ARG A 312 13.47 1.77 -14.95
C ARG A 312 12.58 1.67 -13.73
N HIS A 313 13.18 1.84 -12.56
CA HIS A 313 12.44 1.93 -11.30
C HIS A 313 11.70 3.27 -11.23
N VAL A 314 10.45 3.23 -10.76
CA VAL A 314 9.59 4.41 -10.58
C VAL A 314 9.39 4.71 -9.11
N ALA A 315 8.96 3.72 -8.33
CA ALA A 315 8.69 3.85 -6.90
C ALA A 315 8.61 2.47 -6.24
N ASN A 316 9.05 2.38 -4.99
CA ASN A 316 8.64 1.27 -4.11
C ASN A 316 7.18 1.42 -3.70
N ILE A 317 6.56 0.34 -3.23
CA ILE A 317 5.14 0.36 -2.89
C ILE A 317 4.84 1.26 -1.69
N ASP A 318 5.75 1.36 -0.73
CA ASP A 318 5.66 2.22 0.45
C ASP A 318 5.88 3.70 0.14
N GLU A 319 6.52 4.01 -0.99
CA GLU A 319 6.68 5.37 -1.49
C GLU A 319 5.42 5.89 -2.20
N ILE A 320 4.45 5.03 -2.56
CA ILE A 320 3.21 5.47 -3.20
C ILE A 320 2.23 5.98 -2.14
N PHE A 321 1.87 7.27 -2.20
CA PHE A 321 0.93 7.89 -1.27
C PHE A 321 -0.54 7.74 -1.69
N THR A 322 -0.84 8.03 -2.96
CA THR A 322 -2.20 7.96 -3.50
C THR A 322 -2.16 7.76 -5.02
N ILE A 323 -3.24 7.18 -5.54
CA ILE A 323 -3.48 6.97 -6.96
C ILE A 323 -4.76 7.71 -7.33
N LEU A 324 -4.63 8.68 -8.23
CA LEU A 324 -5.75 9.44 -8.77
C LEU A 324 -6.00 9.00 -10.21
N VAL A 325 -7.25 8.67 -10.54
CA VAL A 325 -7.63 8.28 -11.90
C VAL A 325 -8.49 9.37 -12.49
N ASP A 326 -8.13 9.83 -13.68
CA ASP A 326 -8.90 10.76 -14.49
C ASP A 326 -9.01 10.22 -15.92
N ASN A 327 -10.24 9.89 -16.33
CA ASN A 327 -10.51 9.17 -17.57
C ASN A 327 -9.66 7.88 -17.68
N LEU A 328 -8.84 7.75 -18.72
CA LEU A 328 -7.91 6.63 -18.92
C LEU A 328 -6.48 6.95 -18.45
N THR A 329 -6.32 7.91 -17.53
CA THR A 329 -5.02 8.33 -17.00
C THR A 329 -4.90 8.01 -15.52
N VAL A 330 -3.84 7.30 -15.15
CA VAL A 330 -3.45 7.02 -13.76
C VAL A 330 -2.38 8.01 -13.35
N ASN A 331 -2.62 8.78 -12.30
CA ASN A 331 -1.69 9.72 -11.71
C ASN A 331 -1.26 9.22 -10.33
N ILE A 332 0.01 8.87 -10.19
CA ILE A 332 0.57 8.30 -8.96
C ILE A 332 1.34 9.40 -8.22
N SER A 333 0.98 9.64 -6.96
CA SER A 333 1.74 10.51 -6.06
C SER A 333 2.79 9.67 -5.34
N ILE A 334 4.06 10.02 -5.56
CA ILE A 334 5.22 9.29 -5.04
C ILE A 334 5.92 10.16 -3.99
N GLN A 335 6.39 9.53 -2.91
CA GLN A 335 7.16 10.18 -1.87
C GLN A 335 8.40 10.85 -2.45
N ASP A 336 8.70 12.03 -1.89
CA ASP A 336 9.87 12.82 -2.28
C ASP A 336 9.87 13.32 -3.76
N GLN A 337 8.76 13.17 -4.49
CA GLN A 337 8.56 13.72 -5.84
C GLN A 337 7.53 14.85 -5.83
N SER A 338 7.83 15.95 -6.51
CA SER A 338 6.95 17.13 -6.60
C SER A 338 5.86 17.00 -7.67
N ASN A 339 6.12 16.24 -8.73
CA ASN A 339 5.20 15.99 -9.83
C ASN A 339 4.52 14.62 -9.69
N LEU A 340 3.29 14.51 -10.18
CA LEU A 340 2.59 13.23 -10.29
C LEU A 340 3.18 12.41 -11.45
N TYR A 341 3.30 11.11 -11.25
CA TYR A 341 3.71 10.18 -12.30
C TYR A 341 2.47 9.74 -13.08
N SER A 342 2.30 10.26 -14.29
CA SER A 342 1.11 10.05 -15.13
C SER A 342 1.30 8.94 -16.17
N ILE A 343 0.32 8.04 -16.27
CA ILE A 343 0.30 6.91 -17.22
C ILE A 343 -1.06 6.83 -17.90
N ASP A 344 -1.08 6.86 -19.23
CA ASP A 344 -2.29 6.70 -20.03
C ASP A 344 -2.48 5.24 -20.46
N PHE A 345 -3.72 4.75 -20.39
CA PHE A 345 -4.10 3.41 -20.79
C PHE A 345 -5.00 3.42 -22.02
N GLY A 346 -4.96 2.31 -22.78
CA GLY A 346 -5.86 2.11 -23.92
C GLY A 346 -7.21 1.48 -23.54
N SER A 347 -7.35 1.00 -22.30
CA SER A 347 -8.52 0.26 -21.83
C SER A 347 -8.76 0.51 -20.34
N GLN A 348 -10.03 0.67 -19.97
CA GLN A 348 -10.45 0.77 -18.57
C GLN A 348 -10.09 -0.49 -17.79
N THR A 349 -10.28 -1.68 -18.38
CA THR A 349 -10.00 -2.96 -17.71
C THR A 349 -8.52 -3.13 -17.35
N GLU A 350 -7.62 -2.70 -18.23
CA GLU A 350 -6.17 -2.76 -17.99
C GLU A 350 -5.74 -1.76 -16.91
N LEU A 351 -6.29 -0.54 -16.97
CA LEU A 351 -6.11 0.50 -15.96
C LEU A 351 -6.55 0.01 -14.57
N ASP A 352 -7.78 -0.47 -14.48
CA ASP A 352 -8.41 -0.97 -13.26
C ASP A 352 -7.61 -2.13 -12.64
N SER A 353 -7.09 -3.02 -13.48
CA SER A 353 -6.23 -4.12 -13.04
C SER A 353 -4.93 -3.58 -12.44
N LEU A 354 -4.24 -2.63 -13.06
CA LEU A 354 -3.03 -2.04 -12.48
C LEU A 354 -3.31 -1.36 -11.14
N VAL A 355 -4.35 -0.51 -11.10
CA VAL A 355 -4.69 0.27 -9.90
C VAL A 355 -5.02 -0.67 -8.72
N THR A 356 -5.79 -1.72 -8.97
CA THR A 356 -6.16 -2.70 -7.94
C THR A 356 -5.01 -3.63 -7.56
N CYS A 357 -4.06 -3.88 -8.49
CA CYS A 357 -2.81 -4.59 -8.20
C CYS A 357 -1.97 -3.80 -7.19
N LEU A 358 -1.74 -2.51 -7.45
CA LEU A 358 -0.98 -1.64 -6.55
C LEU A 358 -1.70 -1.47 -5.20
N ALA A 359 -3.01 -1.22 -5.21
CA ALA A 359 -3.79 -1.09 -3.98
C ALA A 359 -3.78 -2.38 -3.13
N GLY A 360 -3.83 -3.56 -3.76
CA GLY A 360 -3.76 -4.85 -3.07
C GLY A 360 -2.39 -5.11 -2.44
N TYR A 361 -1.30 -4.90 -3.18
CA TYR A 361 0.06 -4.99 -2.63
C TYR A 361 0.29 -3.95 -1.52
N TYR A 362 -0.21 -2.72 -1.66
CA TYR A 362 -0.11 -1.72 -0.60
C TYR A 362 -0.77 -2.16 0.70
N ARG A 363 -1.94 -2.82 0.62
CA ARG A 363 -2.61 -3.38 1.81
C ARG A 363 -1.84 -4.55 2.42
N LEU A 364 -1.31 -5.44 1.57
CA LEU A 364 -0.61 -6.66 1.98
C LEU A 364 0.86 -6.42 2.39
N MET A 365 1.43 -5.26 2.07
CA MET A 365 2.81 -4.89 2.38
C MET A 365 2.85 -3.72 3.37
N CYS A 366 2.14 -2.63 3.08
CA CYS A 366 2.26 -1.38 3.84
C CYS A 366 1.15 -1.24 4.88
N LYS A 367 -0.01 -0.73 4.46
CA LYS A 367 -1.09 -0.30 5.34
C LYS A 367 -2.39 -1.00 4.96
N TRP A 368 -2.74 -2.05 5.71
CA TRP A 368 -3.89 -2.91 5.40
C TRP A 368 -5.25 -2.18 5.35
N THR A 369 -5.41 -1.12 6.14
CA THR A 369 -6.66 -0.33 6.22
C THR A 369 -6.79 0.72 5.12
N VAL A 370 -5.77 0.93 4.29
CA VAL A 370 -5.73 2.01 3.29
C VAL A 370 -5.92 1.44 1.89
N TYR A 371 -6.80 2.07 1.10
CA TYR A 371 -6.99 1.75 -0.31
C TYR A 371 -6.48 2.93 -1.15
N LEU A 372 -5.37 2.73 -1.89
CA LEU A 372 -4.61 3.81 -2.55
C LEU A 372 -5.40 4.67 -3.53
N CYS A 373 -6.50 4.14 -4.09
CA CYS A 373 -7.27 4.79 -5.15
C CYS A 373 -8.67 5.24 -4.73
N LYS A 374 -8.94 5.41 -3.43
CA LYS A 374 -10.22 5.99 -2.97
C LYS A 374 -10.27 7.48 -3.35
N PRO A 375 -11.35 8.02 -3.96
CA PRO A 375 -12.69 7.45 -4.09
C PRO A 375 -12.99 6.70 -5.40
N TYR A 376 -12.04 6.59 -6.33
CA TYR A 376 -12.26 6.01 -7.66
C TYR A 376 -12.74 4.55 -7.62
N LEU A 377 -12.01 3.69 -6.89
CA LEU A 377 -12.40 2.31 -6.61
C LEU A 377 -12.39 2.06 -5.10
N TYR A 378 -13.09 1.03 -4.65
CA TYR A 378 -13.15 0.65 -3.25
C TYR A 378 -13.18 -0.88 -3.07
N SER A 379 -12.89 -1.33 -1.84
CA SER A 379 -13.08 -2.72 -1.43
C SER A 379 -14.32 -2.80 -0.54
N PRO A 380 -15.39 -3.46 -1.01
CA PRO A 380 -16.59 -3.72 -0.19
C PRO A 380 -16.27 -4.30 1.18
N SER A 381 -15.38 -5.30 1.27
CA SER A 381 -15.03 -5.89 2.56
C SER A 381 -14.34 -4.89 3.49
N LEU A 382 -13.41 -4.08 2.97
CA LEU A 382 -12.72 -3.07 3.77
C LEU A 382 -13.67 -1.97 4.26
N ASN A 383 -14.63 -1.55 3.44
CA ASN A 383 -15.67 -0.60 3.86
C ASN A 383 -16.52 -1.22 4.99
N ARG A 384 -17.03 -2.45 4.81
CA ARG A 384 -17.77 -3.17 5.86
C ARG A 384 -17.00 -3.23 7.17
N LEU A 385 -15.70 -3.55 7.12
CA LEU A 385 -14.83 -3.62 8.30
C LEU A 385 -14.62 -2.24 8.94
N THR A 386 -14.50 -1.19 8.14
CA THR A 386 -14.37 0.19 8.61
C THR A 386 -15.63 0.64 9.34
N ASP A 387 -16.81 0.35 8.80
CA ASP A 387 -18.11 0.75 9.37
C ASP A 387 -18.32 0.16 10.77
N ILE A 388 -17.96 -1.12 10.95
CA ILE A 388 -18.06 -1.79 12.26
C ILE A 388 -16.81 -1.60 13.14
N LYS A 389 -15.81 -0.83 12.68
CA LYS A 389 -14.51 -0.63 13.35
C LYS A 389 -13.80 -1.95 13.69
N CYS A 390 -13.81 -2.91 12.76
CA CYS A 390 -13.18 -4.22 12.89
C CYS A 390 -11.78 -4.24 12.27
N HIS A 391 -10.83 -4.87 12.96
CA HIS A 391 -9.43 -4.94 12.53
C HIS A 391 -9.13 -6.00 11.48
N GLY A 392 -10.13 -6.79 11.04
CA GLY A 392 -9.87 -7.99 10.24
C GLY A 392 -9.18 -9.10 11.04
N PRO A 393 -8.58 -10.11 10.40
CA PRO A 393 -8.04 -11.31 11.04
C PRO A 393 -6.65 -11.10 11.69
N ILE A 394 -6.52 -10.13 12.60
CA ILE A 394 -5.25 -9.77 13.27
C ILE A 394 -4.75 -10.75 14.34
N GLY A 395 -5.61 -11.64 14.81
CA GLY A 395 -5.36 -12.55 15.93
C GLY A 395 -5.25 -11.91 17.31
N GLY A 396 -5.45 -12.74 18.35
CA GLY A 396 -5.57 -12.28 19.74
C GLY A 396 -4.31 -11.63 20.30
N LYS A 397 -3.13 -12.13 19.93
CA LYS A 397 -1.83 -11.60 20.42
C LYS A 397 -1.59 -10.14 20.00
N PHE A 398 -2.02 -9.74 18.81
CA PHE A 398 -1.93 -8.34 18.37
C PHE A 398 -2.92 -7.47 19.14
N SER A 399 -4.18 -7.92 19.19
CA SER A 399 -5.28 -7.25 19.87
C SER A 399 -4.96 -6.94 21.35
N TYR A 400 -4.48 -7.93 22.09
CA TYR A 400 -4.17 -7.79 23.52
C TYR A 400 -3.07 -6.74 23.75
N ARG A 401 -2.00 -6.78 22.96
CA ARG A 401 -0.91 -5.80 23.03
C ARG A 401 -1.41 -4.38 22.73
N LYS A 402 -2.22 -4.22 21.67
CA LYS A 402 -2.75 -2.91 21.30
C LYS A 402 -3.62 -2.31 22.40
N ILE A 403 -4.47 -3.11 23.06
CA ILE A 403 -5.26 -2.65 24.22
C ILE A 403 -4.33 -2.21 25.34
N GLN A 404 -3.38 -3.06 25.74
CA GLN A 404 -2.42 -2.74 26.82
C GLN A 404 -1.62 -1.46 26.55
N GLU A 405 -1.16 -1.23 25.32
CA GLU A 405 -0.35 -0.08 24.94
C GLU A 405 -1.14 1.22 24.76
N LYS A 406 -2.40 1.13 24.30
CA LYS A 406 -3.18 2.30 23.86
C LYS A 406 -4.28 2.70 24.83
N ASN A 407 -4.87 1.75 25.57
CA ASN A 407 -5.88 2.07 26.56
C ASN A 407 -6.05 0.96 27.62
N SER A 408 -5.61 1.23 28.85
CA SER A 408 -5.74 0.32 29.99
C SER A 408 -7.02 0.53 30.83
N THR A 409 -8.02 1.27 30.34
CA THR A 409 -9.29 1.42 31.07
C THR A 409 -10.18 0.19 30.90
N VAL A 410 -10.82 -0.25 31.98
CA VAL A 410 -11.88 -1.28 31.93
C VAL A 410 -12.93 -0.92 30.88
N GLY A 411 -13.31 -1.90 30.07
CA GLY A 411 -14.21 -1.74 28.93
C GLY A 411 -13.51 -1.38 27.60
N ALA A 412 -12.19 -1.14 27.60
CA ALA A 412 -11.40 -1.06 26.38
C ALA A 412 -11.49 -2.40 25.62
N ASN A 413 -11.85 -2.34 24.34
CA ASN A 413 -12.04 -3.53 23.52
C ASN A 413 -11.62 -3.35 22.05
N ILE A 414 -11.34 -4.48 21.42
CA ILE A 414 -11.07 -4.61 19.99
C ILE A 414 -12.00 -5.67 19.39
N VAL A 415 -12.64 -5.31 18.28
CA VAL A 415 -13.35 -6.26 17.41
C VAL A 415 -12.42 -6.69 16.28
N ARG A 416 -12.28 -8.00 16.09
CA ARG A 416 -11.47 -8.60 15.00
C ARG A 416 -12.22 -9.76 14.35
N GLN A 417 -11.93 -10.02 13.07
CA GLN A 417 -12.43 -11.22 12.40
C GLN A 417 -11.68 -12.47 12.89
N CYS A 418 -12.34 -13.61 12.79
CA CYS A 418 -11.69 -14.91 12.90
C CYS A 418 -10.77 -15.16 11.69
N GLU A 419 -9.62 -15.75 11.96
CA GLU A 419 -8.59 -16.04 10.96
C GLU A 419 -8.99 -17.19 10.03
N THR A 420 -9.90 -18.06 10.47
CA THR A 420 -10.20 -19.33 9.79
C THR A 420 -11.67 -19.52 9.42
N THR A 421 -12.59 -18.75 10.01
CA THR A 421 -14.03 -18.93 9.80
C THR A 421 -14.69 -17.60 9.41
N TYR A 422 -15.43 -17.62 8.30
CA TYR A 422 -16.21 -16.48 7.84
C TYR A 422 -17.33 -16.12 8.81
N ASP A 423 -17.74 -14.85 8.75
CA ASP A 423 -18.79 -14.25 9.57
C ASP A 423 -18.63 -14.45 11.09
N THR A 424 -17.46 -14.88 11.53
CA THR A 424 -17.12 -15.10 12.93
C THR A 424 -16.17 -14.01 13.37
N TYR A 425 -16.47 -13.40 14.51
CA TYR A 425 -15.73 -12.28 15.07
C TYR A 425 -15.35 -12.59 16.51
N TYR A 426 -14.24 -12.00 16.94
CA TYR A 426 -13.81 -12.03 18.33
C TYR A 426 -13.78 -10.61 18.89
N VAL A 427 -14.21 -10.48 20.13
CA VAL A 427 -14.12 -9.24 20.91
C VAL A 427 -13.19 -9.50 22.06
N ASP A 428 -12.00 -8.90 22.00
CA ASP A 428 -11.04 -8.94 23.09
C ASP A 428 -11.24 -7.70 23.95
N MET A 429 -11.55 -7.88 25.24
CA MET A 429 -11.98 -6.82 26.16
C MET A 429 -11.19 -6.89 27.46
N LEU A 430 -10.80 -5.72 27.97
CA LEU A 430 -10.24 -5.57 29.31
C LEU A 430 -11.38 -5.46 30.34
N GLU A 431 -11.57 -6.49 31.16
CA GLU A 431 -12.68 -6.54 32.12
C GLU A 431 -12.35 -5.98 33.49
N CYS A 432 -11.12 -6.21 33.93
CA CYS A 432 -10.53 -5.75 35.18
C CYS A 432 -9.05 -5.47 34.93
N ASP A 433 -8.35 -4.82 35.86
CA ASP A 433 -6.92 -4.52 35.72
C ASP A 433 -6.13 -5.78 35.33
N ASN A 434 -5.51 -5.74 34.15
CA ASN A 434 -4.75 -6.82 33.53
C ASN A 434 -5.53 -8.13 33.25
N GLN A 435 -6.85 -8.14 33.33
CA GLN A 435 -7.69 -9.30 32.99
C GLN A 435 -8.37 -9.11 31.64
N MET A 436 -7.74 -9.69 30.60
CA MET A 436 -8.28 -9.74 29.24
C MET A 436 -9.20 -10.94 29.07
N ARG A 437 -10.34 -10.74 28.41
CA ARG A 437 -11.27 -11.81 28.01
C ARG A 437 -11.59 -11.70 26.53
N THR A 438 -11.70 -12.86 25.87
CA THR A 438 -12.11 -12.96 24.46
C THR A 438 -13.51 -13.55 24.36
N TYR A 439 -14.39 -12.84 23.68
CA TYR A 439 -15.76 -13.26 23.36
C TYR A 439 -15.88 -13.63 21.90
N LYS A 440 -16.76 -14.59 21.58
CA LYS A 440 -17.04 -15.02 20.21
C LYS A 440 -18.41 -14.53 19.76
N LEU A 441 -18.46 -13.88 18.60
CA LEU A 441 -19.68 -13.44 17.93
C LEU A 441 -19.74 -14.08 16.54
N ARG A 442 -20.95 -14.28 16.04
CA ARG A 442 -21.24 -14.69 14.66
C ARG A 442 -22.20 -13.69 14.05
N PHE A 443 -21.94 -13.20 12.86
CA PHE A 443 -22.89 -12.40 12.09
C PHE A 443 -23.61 -13.35 11.12
N GLY A 444 -24.91 -13.19 10.95
CA GLY A 444 -25.67 -14.04 10.03
C GLY A 444 -27.15 -13.76 10.12
N GLN A 445 -27.88 -13.95 9.01
CA GLN A 445 -29.29 -13.58 8.89
C GLN A 445 -29.52 -12.10 9.27
N ASN A 446 -28.55 -11.24 8.88
CA ASN A 446 -28.54 -9.81 9.18
C ASN A 446 -28.56 -9.46 10.68
N ARG A 447 -28.06 -10.35 11.55
CA ARG A 447 -28.05 -10.18 13.01
C ARG A 447 -26.75 -10.66 13.63
N TRP A 448 -26.43 -10.11 14.80
CA TRP A 448 -25.29 -10.51 15.63
C TRP A 448 -25.70 -11.56 16.65
N HIS A 449 -25.01 -12.70 16.65
CA HIS A 449 -25.22 -13.83 17.54
C HIS A 449 -24.03 -13.88 18.51
N VAL A 450 -24.28 -13.64 19.80
CA VAL A 450 -23.28 -13.74 20.88
C VAL A 450 -23.26 -15.18 21.38
N ILE A 451 -22.10 -15.83 21.26
CA ILE A 451 -21.92 -17.23 21.65
C ILE A 451 -21.55 -17.31 23.15
N ARG A 452 -22.41 -17.94 23.95
CA ARG A 452 -22.22 -18.14 25.41
C ARG A 452 -21.76 -19.56 25.72
N ASP A 453 -21.29 -19.75 26.96
CA ASP A 453 -20.97 -21.08 27.49
C ASP A 453 -22.20 -22.00 27.42
N GLY A 454 -22.01 -23.24 26.94
CA GLY A 454 -23.08 -24.22 26.77
C GLY A 454 -23.89 -24.13 25.46
N ASN A 455 -23.34 -23.51 24.40
CA ASN A 455 -23.98 -23.35 23.07
C ASN A 455 -25.28 -22.54 23.06
N ARG A 456 -25.50 -21.68 24.07
CA ARG A 456 -26.60 -20.71 24.05
C ARG A 456 -26.19 -19.50 23.20
N GLU A 457 -27.09 -19.05 22.32
CA GLU A 457 -26.89 -17.89 21.46
C GLU A 457 -27.89 -16.78 21.82
N ASP A 458 -27.38 -15.61 22.19
CA ASP A 458 -28.18 -14.39 22.34
C ASP A 458 -28.05 -13.56 21.05
N THR A 459 -29.14 -12.94 20.58
CA THR A 459 -29.18 -12.31 19.25
C THR A 459 -29.52 -10.82 19.33
N PHE A 460 -28.84 -10.01 18.51
CA PHE A 460 -28.94 -8.54 18.51
C PHE A 460 -28.96 -8.02 17.07
N ASP A 461 -29.57 -6.86 16.86
CA ASP A 461 -29.65 -6.26 15.53
C ASP A 461 -28.40 -5.41 15.25
N GLU A 462 -27.92 -4.69 16.28
CA GLU A 462 -26.72 -3.85 16.16
C GLU A 462 -25.52 -4.37 16.95
N LEU A 463 -24.32 -4.18 16.40
CA LEU A 463 -23.07 -4.59 17.06
C LEU A 463 -22.85 -3.92 18.43
N PRO A 464 -23.11 -2.61 18.64
CA PRO A 464 -22.96 -1.97 19.95
C PRO A 464 -23.81 -2.63 21.04
N GLU A 465 -25.04 -3.05 20.73
CA GLU A 465 -25.92 -3.76 21.67
C GLU A 465 -25.32 -5.13 22.03
N ALA A 466 -24.86 -5.88 21.03
CA ALA A 466 -24.19 -7.15 21.23
C ALA A 466 -22.95 -7.00 22.14
N LEU A 467 -22.17 -5.91 21.96
CA LEU A 467 -20.98 -5.64 22.78
C LEU A 467 -21.33 -5.33 24.24
N LEU A 468 -22.34 -4.51 24.49
CA LEU A 468 -22.80 -4.17 25.84
C LEU A 468 -23.32 -5.41 26.59
N ASN A 469 -23.88 -6.37 25.85
CA ASN A 469 -24.39 -7.60 26.43
C ASN A 469 -23.27 -8.59 26.84
N LEU A 470 -22.05 -8.48 26.29
CA LEU A 470 -20.95 -9.42 26.58
C LEU A 470 -20.67 -9.53 28.08
N ASN A 471 -20.53 -8.38 28.74
CA ASN A 471 -20.37 -8.26 30.19
C ASN A 471 -21.25 -7.13 30.75
N PRO A 472 -22.42 -7.46 31.32
CA PRO A 472 -23.34 -6.46 31.88
C PRO A 472 -22.78 -5.62 33.04
N ALA A 473 -21.68 -6.05 33.68
CA ALA A 473 -21.04 -5.28 34.74
C ALA A 473 -20.29 -4.04 34.18
N ILE A 474 -19.95 -4.04 32.89
CA ILE A 474 -19.21 -2.96 32.23
C ILE A 474 -20.19 -2.07 31.46
N GLN A 475 -20.53 -0.93 32.05
CA GLN A 475 -21.51 -0.01 31.47
C GLN A 475 -20.95 0.89 30.36
N LYS A 476 -19.63 1.11 30.32
CA LYS A 476 -18.95 1.97 29.35
C LYS A 476 -17.93 1.18 28.57
N LEU A 477 -18.12 1.14 27.25
CA LEU A 477 -17.21 0.47 26.33
C LEU A 477 -16.38 1.49 25.56
N TYR A 478 -15.09 1.21 25.44
CA TYR A 478 -14.18 1.98 24.60
C TYR A 478 -13.64 1.09 23.48
N ARG A 479 -14.24 1.18 22.29
CA ARG A 479 -13.78 0.42 21.12
C ARG A 479 -12.57 1.13 20.49
N LEU A 480 -11.41 0.48 20.52
CA LEU A 480 -10.26 0.92 19.75
C LEU A 480 -10.53 0.63 18.27
N SER A 481 -10.35 1.64 17.42
CA SER A 481 -10.48 1.47 15.96
C SER A 481 -9.16 0.96 15.34
N PRO A 482 -9.22 0.28 14.19
CA PRO A 482 -8.06 0.06 13.34
C PRO A 482 -7.43 1.39 12.95
N THR A 483 -6.09 1.44 12.91
CA THR A 483 -5.33 2.62 12.48
C THR A 483 -4.41 2.28 11.31
N GLU A 484 -4.09 3.27 10.49
CA GLU A 484 -3.19 3.09 9.34
C GLU A 484 -1.74 2.73 9.73
N HIS A 485 -1.40 2.89 11.02
CA HIS A 485 -0.09 2.55 11.58
C HIS A 485 -0.07 1.18 12.28
N ASP A 486 -1.20 0.47 12.30
CA ASP A 486 -1.28 -0.87 12.88
C ASP A 486 -0.44 -1.86 12.05
N LYS A 487 0.60 -2.44 12.66
CA LYS A 487 1.48 -3.43 12.02
C LYS A 487 1.14 -4.84 12.50
N SER A 488 0.14 -5.44 11.88
CA SER A 488 -0.23 -6.83 12.16
C SER A 488 0.49 -7.79 11.19
N PRO A 489 1.34 -8.71 11.70
CA PRO A 489 2.04 -9.68 10.85
C PRO A 489 1.06 -10.62 10.12
N ASN A 490 -0.15 -10.82 10.65
CA ASN A 490 -1.18 -11.64 10.01
C ASN A 490 -1.80 -10.98 8.78
N LEU A 491 -1.73 -9.66 8.64
CA LEU A 491 -2.33 -8.93 7.53
C LEU A 491 -1.31 -8.51 6.47
N GLN A 492 -0.05 -8.40 6.88
CA GLN A 492 1.08 -8.03 6.03
C GLN A 492 1.70 -9.26 5.33
N LEU A 493 0.87 -10.06 4.66
CA LEU A 493 1.25 -11.36 4.10
C LEU A 493 2.30 -11.28 2.97
N CYS A 494 2.39 -10.13 2.30
CA CYS A 494 3.36 -9.88 1.22
C CYS A 494 4.60 -9.13 1.70
N MET A 495 4.75 -8.87 3.01
CA MET A 495 5.94 -8.17 3.50
C MET A 495 7.21 -9.03 3.35
N PRO A 496 8.31 -8.47 2.81
CA PRO A 496 9.59 -9.15 2.76
C PRO A 496 10.07 -9.55 4.17
N GLN A 497 10.50 -10.80 4.35
CA GLN A 497 10.89 -11.33 5.67
C GLN A 497 12.24 -10.79 6.18
N ASN A 498 13.02 -10.11 5.33
CA ASN A 498 14.36 -9.58 5.64
C ASN A 498 14.45 -8.06 5.41
N THR A 499 13.72 -7.26 6.21
CA THR A 499 13.92 -5.80 6.25
C THR A 499 14.63 -5.37 7.54
N MET A 500 15.68 -6.10 7.91
CA MET A 500 16.76 -5.53 8.72
C MET A 500 17.87 -5.17 7.72
N ALA A 501 18.04 -3.88 7.45
CA ALA A 501 19.09 -3.28 6.61
C ALA A 501 18.85 -3.22 5.08
N SER A 502 18.05 -2.23 4.67
CA SER A 502 18.33 -1.46 3.45
C SER A 502 18.14 0.03 3.75
N LYS A 503 19.06 0.58 4.53
CA LYS A 503 19.32 2.02 4.47
C LYS A 503 19.71 2.32 3.02
N ARG A 504 18.85 3.10 2.35
CA ARG A 504 19.08 3.84 1.09
C ARG A 504 20.54 3.79 0.63
N MET A 505 20.84 2.95 -0.35
CA MET A 505 21.92 3.25 -1.29
C MET A 505 21.27 4.00 -2.45
N LEU A 506 21.46 5.31 -2.45
CA LEU A 506 21.04 6.20 -3.52
C LEU A 506 22.30 6.92 -3.98
N ARG A 507 22.73 6.64 -5.22
CA ARG A 507 23.96 7.13 -5.81
C ARG A 507 23.71 8.37 -6.69
N ASP A 508 24.63 9.32 -6.52
CA ASP A 508 25.28 10.13 -7.55
C ASP A 508 24.67 11.47 -8.04
N ALA A 509 23.62 11.98 -7.40
CA ALA A 509 23.35 13.44 -7.35
C ALA A 509 22.77 13.93 -6.00
N GLN A 510 22.43 12.97 -5.13
CA GLN A 510 21.74 13.17 -3.85
C GLN A 510 22.68 13.26 -2.63
N GLU A 511 24.01 13.17 -2.81
CA GLU A 511 24.98 13.21 -1.70
C GLU A 511 24.94 14.51 -0.89
N MET A 512 24.46 15.61 -1.46
CA MET A 512 24.30 16.88 -0.74
C MET A 512 22.96 17.00 0.01
N ARG A 513 21.99 16.14 -0.31
CA ARG A 513 20.65 16.14 0.30
C ARG A 513 20.57 15.27 1.56
N GLN A 514 21.65 14.59 1.95
CA GLN A 514 21.78 13.79 3.19
C GLN A 514 22.85 14.29 4.17
N VAL A 515 23.31 15.54 4.06
CA VAL A 515 24.20 16.13 5.07
C VAL A 515 23.42 16.25 6.39
N ARG A 516 23.90 15.57 7.44
CA ARG A 516 23.46 15.83 8.82
C ARG A 516 23.91 17.24 9.21
N PRO A 517 23.08 18.05 9.90
CA PRO A 517 23.49 19.37 10.35
C PRO A 517 24.83 19.34 11.08
N GLN A 518 25.75 20.22 10.68
CA GLN A 518 27.08 20.32 11.28
C GLN A 518 27.27 21.68 11.97
N ILE A 519 28.28 21.77 12.83
CA ILE A 519 28.74 23.07 13.32
C ILE A 519 29.52 23.74 12.18
N VAL A 520 29.02 24.88 11.72
CA VAL A 520 29.60 25.64 10.61
C VAL A 520 30.50 26.74 11.18
N ASN A 521 31.73 26.84 10.67
CA ASN A 521 32.62 27.93 11.02
C ASN A 521 32.28 29.17 10.17
N ALA A 522 31.49 30.08 10.73
CA ALA A 522 31.01 31.26 10.00
C ALA A 522 32.11 32.12 9.37
N ALA A 523 33.32 32.17 9.95
CA ALA A 523 34.41 33.00 9.43
C ALA A 523 35.14 32.35 8.24
N GLN A 524 35.11 31.02 8.14
CA GLN A 524 35.83 30.25 7.12
C GLN A 524 34.91 29.72 6.03
N GLU A 525 33.64 29.43 6.35
CA GLU A 525 32.74 28.64 5.51
C GLU A 525 31.55 29.45 4.99
N LEU A 526 31.27 30.66 5.51
CA LEU A 526 30.12 31.47 5.09
C LEU A 526 30.53 32.80 4.43
N ILE A 527 29.92 33.09 3.28
CA ILE A 527 29.96 34.40 2.64
C ILE A 527 28.60 35.05 2.83
N ILE A 528 28.47 35.90 3.85
CA ILE A 528 27.19 36.49 4.25
C ILE A 528 26.88 37.74 3.44
N ASN A 529 25.72 37.77 2.78
CA ASN A 529 25.23 38.98 2.13
C ASN A 529 24.65 39.94 3.18
N ARG A 530 25.38 41.00 3.52
CA ARG A 530 24.94 41.97 4.55
C ARG A 530 23.85 42.92 4.06
N ASN A 531 23.67 43.06 2.75
CA ASN A 531 22.68 43.97 2.15
C ASN A 531 21.27 43.36 2.11
N ALA A 532 21.15 42.05 2.32
CA ALA A 532 19.90 41.30 2.29
C ALA A 532 19.32 41.01 3.70
N LEU A 533 19.82 41.68 4.74
CA LEU A 533 19.36 41.48 6.12
C LEU A 533 17.95 42.04 6.31
N LYS A 534 17.00 41.17 6.68
CA LYS A 534 15.62 41.53 7.02
C LYS A 534 15.32 41.11 8.46
N SER A 535 14.67 41.97 9.24
CA SER A 535 14.15 41.56 10.56
C SER A 535 12.90 40.71 10.38
N GLU A 536 12.79 39.60 11.09
CA GLU A 536 11.58 38.80 11.13
C GLU A 536 10.56 39.40 12.11
N GLY A 537 9.28 39.22 11.82
CA GLY A 537 8.16 39.74 12.63
C GLY A 537 7.99 39.05 13.98
N ASP A 538 8.76 38.00 14.27
CA ASP A 538 8.74 37.30 15.55
C ASP A 538 9.50 38.04 16.66
N GLY A 539 10.27 39.07 16.32
CA GLY A 539 11.04 39.87 17.26
C GLY A 539 12.39 39.26 17.69
N PHE A 540 12.66 38.00 17.40
CA PHE A 540 13.84 37.26 17.87
C PHE A 540 14.92 37.10 16.80
N PHE A 541 14.51 36.98 15.54
CA PHE A 541 15.42 36.60 14.46
C PHE A 541 15.55 37.68 13.38
N ASN A 542 16.71 37.69 12.74
CA ASN A 542 16.92 38.32 11.45
C ASN A 542 17.18 37.23 10.40
N ARG A 543 16.79 37.48 9.16
CA ARG A 543 17.05 36.60 8.01
C ARG A 543 18.01 37.26 7.05
N THR A 544 18.98 36.52 6.52
CA THR A 544 19.76 36.96 5.36
C THR A 544 20.17 35.80 4.46
N ARG A 545 20.62 36.10 3.24
CA ARG A 545 21.21 35.12 2.32
C ARG A 545 22.72 35.01 2.53
N ALA A 546 23.26 33.83 2.33
CA ALA A 546 24.70 33.60 2.33
C ALA A 546 25.07 32.47 1.36
N ASP A 547 26.35 32.39 1.01
CA ASP A 547 26.90 31.20 0.35
C ASP A 547 27.64 30.35 1.39
N LEU A 548 27.32 29.07 1.47
CA LEU A 548 28.06 28.06 2.21
C LEU A 548 29.12 27.43 1.31
N LEU A 549 30.38 27.50 1.73
CA LEU A 549 31.52 26.88 1.07
C LEU A 549 31.58 25.40 1.47
N MET A 550 31.50 24.53 0.48
CA MET A 550 31.53 23.09 0.67
C MET A 550 32.96 22.53 0.59
N PRO A 551 33.28 21.38 1.21
CA PRO A 551 34.63 20.79 1.21
C PRO A 551 35.19 20.47 -0.19
N ASN A 552 34.32 20.33 -1.20
CA ASN A 552 34.68 20.11 -2.59
C ASN A 552 34.89 21.43 -3.39
N ASN A 553 35.02 22.56 -2.71
CA ASN A 553 35.14 23.91 -3.26
C ASN A 553 33.94 24.39 -4.10
N THR A 554 32.77 23.77 -3.96
CA THR A 554 31.53 24.33 -4.54
C THR A 554 30.86 25.31 -3.56
N LYS A 555 30.07 26.24 -4.10
CA LYS A 555 29.28 27.20 -3.33
C LYS A 555 27.82 26.77 -3.35
N MET A 556 27.17 26.77 -2.18
CA MET A 556 25.74 26.53 -2.04
C MET A 556 25.06 27.76 -1.45
N GLU A 557 24.06 28.29 -2.16
CA GLU A 557 23.23 29.37 -1.63
C GLU A 557 22.39 28.84 -0.45
N VAL A 558 22.39 29.57 0.67
CA VAL A 558 21.69 29.21 1.91
C VAL A 558 20.97 30.42 2.51
N THR A 559 19.98 30.16 3.35
CA THR A 559 19.35 31.17 4.20
C THR A 559 19.93 31.07 5.61
N LEU A 560 20.39 32.19 6.16
CA LEU A 560 20.79 32.28 7.55
C LEU A 560 19.65 32.88 8.36
N ARG A 561 19.24 32.18 9.42
CA ARG A 561 18.34 32.70 10.46
C ARG A 561 19.17 33.05 11.69
N LEU A 562 19.41 34.34 11.90
CA LEU A 562 20.33 34.88 12.90
C LEU A 562 19.57 35.27 14.17
N LEU A 563 20.02 34.79 15.33
CA LEU A 563 19.54 35.29 16.61
C LEU A 563 20.05 36.72 16.83
N LYS A 564 19.15 37.68 17.06
CA LYS A 564 19.50 39.09 17.24
C LYS A 564 20.44 39.28 18.44
N ASP A 565 21.42 40.18 18.31
CA ASP A 565 22.48 40.37 19.31
C ASP A 565 21.95 40.77 20.69
N ASP A 566 20.86 41.54 20.75
CA ASP A 566 20.17 41.96 21.98
C ASP A 566 19.45 40.81 22.69
N LYS A 567 19.15 39.71 21.98
CA LYS A 567 18.44 38.53 22.52
C LYS A 567 19.37 37.37 22.90
N LYS A 568 20.65 37.44 22.54
CA LYS A 568 21.62 36.35 22.77
C LYS A 568 21.83 36.00 24.24
N LYS A 569 21.81 36.98 25.15
CA LYS A 569 22.06 36.71 26.58
C LYS A 569 20.91 35.90 27.20
N ASP A 570 19.69 36.19 26.80
CA ASP A 570 18.49 35.66 27.46
C ASP A 570 17.93 34.41 26.75
N HIS A 571 18.14 34.28 25.43
CA HIS A 571 17.46 33.27 24.60
C HIS A 571 18.38 32.33 23.81
N LEU A 572 19.68 32.32 24.11
CA LEU A 572 20.60 31.37 23.47
C LEU A 572 20.24 29.90 23.79
N GLY A 573 19.80 29.62 25.02
CA GLY A 573 19.35 28.28 25.41
C GLY A 573 18.15 27.81 24.59
N ASP A 574 17.14 28.66 24.44
CA ASP A 574 15.94 28.36 23.64
C ASP A 574 16.28 28.16 22.15
N PHE A 575 17.20 28.96 21.62
CA PHE A 575 17.71 28.82 20.26
C PHE A 575 18.40 27.48 20.03
N LEU A 576 19.23 27.02 20.96
CA LEU A 576 19.89 25.72 20.87
C LEU A 576 18.89 24.57 20.96
N GLN A 577 17.85 24.69 21.79
CA GLN A 577 16.76 23.70 21.83
C GLN A 577 15.97 23.65 20.53
N LEU A 578 15.61 24.80 19.94
CA LEU A 578 14.97 24.86 18.62
C LEU A 578 15.86 24.20 17.56
N THR A 579 17.15 24.49 17.60
CA THR A 579 18.13 23.93 16.67
C THR A 579 18.23 22.41 16.81
N ASP A 580 18.24 21.88 18.03
CA ASP A 580 18.26 20.43 18.29
C ASP A 580 16.96 19.76 17.82
N PHE A 581 15.82 20.38 18.10
CA PHE A 581 14.52 19.95 17.59
C PHE A 581 14.52 19.90 16.05
N TRP A 582 14.96 20.95 15.38
CA TRP A 582 14.97 21.03 13.92
C TRP A 582 16.03 20.12 13.27
N ASN A 583 17.12 19.82 13.98
CA ASN A 583 18.13 18.85 13.57
C ASN A 583 17.60 17.40 13.52
N SER A 584 16.54 17.09 14.28
CA SER A 584 15.89 15.78 14.26
C SER A 584 15.01 15.52 13.04
N ILE A 585 14.78 16.54 12.20
CA ILE A 585 13.86 16.52 11.07
C ILE A 585 14.59 16.29 9.75
N ASP A 586 14.08 15.34 8.97
CA ASP A 586 14.57 14.97 7.63
C ASP A 586 13.38 14.69 6.71
N SER A 587 12.88 15.73 6.04
CA SER A 587 11.74 15.69 5.12
C SER A 587 11.94 16.70 3.99
N LEU A 588 11.51 16.35 2.76
CA LEU A 588 11.63 17.26 1.60
C LEU A 588 10.63 18.41 1.64
N ASP A 589 9.52 18.27 2.35
CA ASP A 589 8.47 19.28 2.49
C ASP A 589 8.72 20.25 3.65
N ILE A 590 9.82 20.03 4.39
CA ILE A 590 10.28 20.88 5.49
C ILE A 590 11.60 21.53 5.09
N VAL A 591 11.79 22.80 5.44
CA VAL A 591 13.01 23.57 5.13
C VAL A 591 14.18 22.96 5.88
N LYS A 592 15.14 22.43 5.11
CA LYS A 592 16.24 21.65 5.67
C LYS A 592 17.23 22.52 6.46
N LEU A 593 17.72 21.99 7.59
CA LEU A 593 18.88 22.49 8.31
C LEU A 593 20.16 21.88 7.73
N TYR A 594 21.12 22.70 7.33
CA TYR A 594 22.46 22.26 6.92
C TYR A 594 23.49 22.37 8.05
N GLY A 595 23.27 23.29 8.98
CA GLY A 595 24.19 23.47 10.09
C GLY A 595 23.87 24.66 10.96
N VAL A 596 24.76 24.90 11.92
CA VAL A 596 24.57 25.90 12.99
C VAL A 596 25.89 26.61 13.24
N THR A 597 25.86 27.93 13.32
CA THR A 597 27.01 28.73 13.73
C THR A 597 26.84 29.11 15.21
N LEU A 598 27.87 28.86 16.02
CA LEU A 598 27.79 29.07 17.48
C LEU A 598 28.38 30.41 17.93
N TYR A 599 29.12 31.10 17.06
CA TYR A 599 29.77 32.36 17.41
C TYR A 599 29.89 33.29 16.20
N LYS A 600 29.37 34.52 16.34
CA LYS A 600 29.48 35.66 15.40
C LYS A 600 29.37 35.31 13.89
N PRO A 601 28.15 35.17 13.33
CA PRO A 601 26.85 35.23 14.02
C PRO A 601 26.45 33.89 14.67
N VAL A 602 25.46 33.93 15.57
CA VAL A 602 24.75 32.74 16.04
C VAL A 602 23.56 32.55 15.09
N ALA A 603 23.57 31.50 14.28
CA ALA A 603 22.59 31.35 13.20
C ALA A 603 22.34 29.88 12.83
N MET A 604 21.13 29.60 12.38
CA MET A 604 20.79 28.36 11.66
C MET A 604 21.10 28.57 10.18
N VAL A 605 21.84 27.63 9.59
CA VAL A 605 22.17 27.59 8.16
C VAL A 605 21.17 26.66 7.48
N MET A 606 20.25 27.22 6.70
CA MET A 606 19.07 26.51 6.19
C MET A 606 19.01 26.51 4.66
N GLU A 607 18.17 25.63 4.10
CA GLU A 607 17.80 25.64 2.69
C GLU A 607 17.36 27.04 2.22
N LEU A 608 17.75 27.40 0.99
CA LEU A 608 17.46 28.72 0.44
C LEU A 608 15.96 28.92 0.22
N SER A 609 15.35 29.87 0.95
CA SER A 609 14.06 30.46 0.59
C SER A 609 14.30 31.61 -0.40
N ARG A 610 13.95 31.41 -1.67
CA ARG A 610 14.16 32.40 -2.74
C ARG A 610 13.23 33.60 -2.61
N ASP A 611 12.06 33.42 -2.02
CA ASP A 611 11.07 34.46 -1.82
C ASP A 611 10.68 34.57 -0.34
N ASP A 612 9.83 35.55 -0.02
CA ASP A 612 9.34 35.81 1.33
C ASP A 612 8.32 34.72 1.77
N PRO A 613 7.84 34.74 3.04
CA PRO A 613 6.82 33.80 3.50
C PRO A 613 5.58 33.78 2.61
N LEU A 614 4.89 32.63 2.59
CA LEU A 614 3.80 32.36 1.64
C LEU A 614 2.68 33.41 1.73
N ASP A 615 2.33 33.89 2.92
CA ASP A 615 1.29 34.91 3.10
C ASP A 615 1.65 36.23 2.39
N GLU A 616 2.89 36.72 2.55
CA GLU A 616 3.36 37.93 1.87
C GLU A 616 3.53 37.73 0.37
N PHE A 617 3.95 36.53 -0.04
CA PHE A 617 4.09 36.16 -1.44
C PHE A 617 2.73 36.16 -2.14
N LEU A 618 1.71 35.53 -1.56
CA LEU A 618 0.37 35.48 -2.13
C LEU A 618 -0.30 36.86 -2.21
N ARG A 619 -0.07 37.74 -1.22
CA ARG A 619 -0.53 39.14 -1.30
C ARG A 619 0.06 39.89 -2.50
N ARG A 620 1.31 39.63 -2.86
CA ARG A 620 1.99 40.25 -4.02
C ARG A 620 1.67 39.58 -5.35
N HIS A 621 1.27 38.31 -5.32
CA HIS A 621 0.99 37.51 -6.50
C HIS A 621 -0.46 36.98 -6.49
N PRO A 622 -1.48 37.85 -6.67
CA PRO A 622 -2.89 37.45 -6.59
C PRO A 622 -3.34 36.53 -7.75
N LYS A 623 -2.48 36.29 -8.75
CA LYS A 623 -2.77 35.47 -9.93
C LYS A 623 -2.21 34.03 -9.85
N VAL A 624 -1.78 33.58 -8.67
CA VAL A 624 -1.36 32.18 -8.48
C VAL A 624 -2.54 31.25 -8.75
N THR A 625 -2.30 30.17 -9.48
CA THR A 625 -3.38 29.25 -9.87
C THR A 625 -3.80 28.36 -8.71
N PHE A 626 -5.06 27.90 -8.74
CA PHE A 626 -5.56 26.93 -7.76
C PHE A 626 -4.70 25.65 -7.71
N GLY A 627 -4.23 25.15 -8.86
CA GLY A 627 -3.37 23.97 -8.91
C GLY A 627 -2.05 24.15 -8.15
N SER A 628 -1.44 25.34 -8.24
CA SER A 628 -0.22 25.67 -7.49
C SER A 628 -0.47 25.75 -5.98
N LEU A 629 -1.62 26.32 -5.57
CA LEU A 629 -2.03 26.37 -4.16
C LEU A 629 -2.31 24.96 -3.61
N LEU A 630 -2.97 24.10 -4.39
CA LEU A 630 -3.22 22.71 -4.04
C LEU A 630 -1.91 21.93 -3.85
N ALA A 631 -0.91 22.17 -4.70
CA ALA A 631 0.42 21.58 -4.53
C ALA A 631 1.10 22.02 -3.22
N VAL A 632 0.97 23.29 -2.84
CA VAL A 632 1.47 23.80 -1.55
C VAL A 632 0.72 23.16 -0.38
N ALA A 633 -0.60 23.03 -0.46
CA ALA A 633 -1.40 22.34 0.56
C ALA A 633 -0.99 20.87 0.70
N HIS A 634 -0.74 20.18 -0.41
CA HIS A 634 -0.19 18.81 -0.39
C HIS A 634 1.20 18.74 0.23
N SER A 635 2.08 19.71 -0.02
CA SER A 635 3.40 19.78 0.61
C SER A 635 3.26 19.94 2.13
N LEU A 636 2.43 20.88 2.59
CA LEU A 636 2.15 21.07 4.02
C LEU A 636 1.55 19.82 4.67
N ALA A 637 0.61 19.15 4.00
CA ALA A 637 0.01 17.91 4.51
C ALA A 637 1.05 16.77 4.63
N ARG A 638 1.99 16.65 3.69
CA ARG A 638 3.10 15.68 3.77
C ARG A 638 4.09 16.03 4.88
N ALA A 639 4.41 17.32 5.06
CA ALA A 639 5.24 17.79 6.17
C ALA A 639 4.59 17.46 7.52
N LEU A 640 3.28 17.71 7.67
CA LEU A 640 2.54 17.39 8.88
C LEU A 640 2.49 15.88 9.15
N TYR A 641 2.23 15.08 8.11
CA TYR A 641 2.25 13.61 8.23
C TYR A 641 3.60 13.11 8.77
N TYR A 642 4.70 13.64 8.23
CA TYR A 642 6.05 13.31 8.70
C TYR A 642 6.23 13.64 10.20
N LEU A 643 5.83 14.84 10.62
CA LEU A 643 5.95 15.28 12.01
C LEU A 643 5.14 14.38 12.96
N GLN A 644 3.95 13.95 12.55
CA GLN A 644 3.12 13.03 13.33
C GLN A 644 3.73 11.63 13.45
N GLU A 645 4.31 11.09 12.38
CA GLU A 645 5.02 9.80 12.46
C GLU A 645 6.21 9.87 13.43
N LYS A 646 6.85 11.02 13.54
CA LYS A 646 7.95 11.27 14.49
C LYS A 646 7.49 11.72 15.87
N GLN A 647 6.17 11.89 16.09
CA GLN A 647 5.59 12.42 17.33
C GLN A 647 6.14 13.81 17.70
N LEU A 648 6.36 14.66 16.69
CA LEU A 648 6.85 16.03 16.84
C LEU A 648 5.71 17.02 16.66
N VAL A 649 5.55 17.95 17.60
CA VAL A 649 4.61 19.08 17.50
C VAL A 649 5.36 20.28 16.96
N HIS A 650 4.88 20.86 15.86
CA HIS A 650 5.38 22.10 15.32
C HIS A 650 4.85 23.30 16.11
N GLY A 651 3.56 23.34 16.44
CA GLY A 651 2.94 24.33 17.31
C GLY A 651 2.75 25.73 16.72
N ARG A 652 3.03 25.92 15.41
CA ARG A 652 2.93 27.21 14.73
C ARG A 652 2.77 27.10 13.21
N ILE A 653 1.88 26.22 12.74
CA ILE A 653 1.59 26.07 11.31
C ILE A 653 0.70 27.22 10.84
N ARG A 654 1.21 28.05 9.91
CA ARG A 654 0.55 29.22 9.30
C ARG A 654 1.09 29.47 7.89
N CYS A 655 0.41 30.29 7.10
CA CYS A 655 0.99 30.75 5.82
C CYS A 655 2.30 31.52 6.02
N SER A 656 2.49 32.21 7.15
CA SER A 656 3.75 32.88 7.46
C SER A 656 4.88 31.93 7.92
N SER A 657 4.56 30.69 8.30
CA SER A 657 5.58 29.66 8.58
C SER A 657 5.96 28.87 7.32
N MET A 658 5.19 28.98 6.23
CA MET A 658 5.52 28.38 4.93
C MET A 658 6.47 29.30 4.16
N LEU A 659 7.61 28.76 3.72
CA LEU A 659 8.63 29.48 2.98
C LEU A 659 8.64 29.08 1.51
N VAL A 660 8.53 30.06 0.62
CA VAL A 660 8.56 29.84 -0.83
C VAL A 660 10.01 29.61 -1.28
N THR A 661 10.29 28.40 -1.76
CA THR A 661 11.62 27.99 -2.23
C THR A 661 11.76 28.15 -3.74
N HIS A 662 10.67 28.05 -4.49
CA HIS A 662 10.66 28.21 -5.94
C HIS A 662 9.30 28.68 -6.45
N TYR A 663 9.32 29.61 -7.41
CA TYR A 663 8.14 30.04 -8.16
C TYR A 663 8.49 30.27 -9.62
N ASP A 664 7.77 29.58 -10.52
CA ASP A 664 7.79 29.85 -11.96
C ASP A 664 6.37 30.11 -12.45
N ARG A 665 6.16 31.33 -12.96
CA ARG A 665 4.88 31.78 -13.49
C ARG A 665 4.51 31.14 -14.84
N ARG A 666 5.49 30.77 -15.67
CA ARG A 666 5.22 30.16 -16.99
C ARG A 666 4.76 28.72 -16.85
N GLU A 667 5.30 28.02 -15.86
CA GLU A 667 4.96 26.62 -15.55
C GLU A 667 3.82 26.48 -14.53
N ASN A 668 3.26 27.60 -14.03
CA ASN A 668 2.32 27.62 -12.91
C ASN A 668 2.80 26.77 -11.72
N ARG A 669 4.10 26.82 -11.44
CA ARG A 669 4.74 25.98 -10.41
C ARG A 669 5.12 26.83 -9.21
N LEU A 670 4.50 26.56 -8.07
CA LEU A 670 4.83 27.16 -6.78
C LEU A 670 5.25 26.05 -5.83
N ILE A 671 6.42 26.17 -5.22
CA ILE A 671 6.92 25.27 -4.20
C ILE A 671 7.14 26.08 -2.93
N ALA A 672 6.41 25.72 -1.88
CA ALA A 672 6.60 26.25 -0.54
C ALA A 672 6.73 25.10 0.44
N LYS A 673 7.64 25.24 1.40
CA LYS A 673 7.97 24.23 2.41
C LYS A 673 7.73 24.78 3.80
N LEU A 674 7.46 23.90 4.76
CA LEU A 674 7.28 24.29 6.16
C LEU A 674 8.62 24.73 6.77
N GLY A 675 8.71 25.97 7.22
CA GLY A 675 9.85 26.51 7.95
C GLY A 675 9.77 26.20 9.45
N ASP A 676 10.80 26.53 10.21
CA ASP A 676 10.84 26.23 11.64
C ASP A 676 9.87 27.10 12.47
N PRO A 677 9.41 26.60 13.64
CA PRO A 677 8.41 27.31 14.46
C PRO A 677 8.93 28.60 15.10
N GLY A 678 10.23 28.89 15.02
CA GLY A 678 10.89 29.91 15.81
C GLY A 678 10.82 29.60 17.31
N LEU A 679 10.99 30.63 18.15
CA LEU A 679 10.87 30.50 19.61
C LEU A 679 9.40 30.61 20.06
N CYS A 680 8.51 29.81 19.47
CA CYS A 680 7.07 29.89 19.72
C CYS A 680 6.71 29.58 21.19
N GLN A 681 7.53 28.81 21.90
CA GLN A 681 7.35 28.52 23.32
C GLN A 681 7.46 29.76 24.23
N LEU A 682 8.12 30.82 23.75
CA LEU A 682 8.27 32.09 24.47
C LEU A 682 7.20 33.11 24.12
N GLN A 683 6.43 32.89 23.06
CA GLN A 683 5.36 33.79 22.64
C GLN A 683 4.06 33.44 23.38
N GLN A 684 3.34 34.49 23.79
CA GLN A 684 1.99 34.36 24.33
C GLN A 684 1.00 34.29 23.16
N TYR A 685 0.04 33.39 23.27
CA TYR A 685 -1.08 33.35 22.32
C TYR A 685 -1.99 34.55 22.57
N THR A 686 -2.40 35.19 21.49
CA THR A 686 -3.30 36.33 21.46
C THR A 686 -4.62 35.94 20.81
N ASP A 687 -5.63 36.81 20.90
CA ASP A 687 -6.93 36.57 20.24
C ASP A 687 -6.81 36.38 18.72
N GLN A 688 -5.76 36.94 18.10
CA GLN A 688 -5.48 36.74 16.68
C GLN A 688 -5.07 35.31 16.35
N ASP A 689 -4.53 34.56 17.32
CA ASP A 689 -4.08 33.18 17.12
C ASP A 689 -5.22 32.16 17.20
N LEU A 690 -6.39 32.55 17.72
CA LEU A 690 -7.55 31.66 17.93
C LEU A 690 -8.02 30.97 16.65
N PHE A 691 -7.83 31.59 15.48
CA PHE A 691 -8.16 30.99 14.19
C PHE A 691 -7.38 29.70 13.90
N TRP A 692 -6.17 29.55 14.46
CA TRP A 692 -5.31 28.36 14.27
C TRP A 692 -5.32 27.43 15.48
N ILE A 693 -6.13 27.71 16.50
CA ILE A 693 -6.20 26.95 17.74
C ILE A 693 -7.53 26.19 17.79
N PRO A 694 -7.54 24.89 18.14
CA PRO A 694 -8.77 24.14 18.36
C PRO A 694 -9.65 24.80 19.43
N VAL A 695 -10.98 24.74 19.23
CA VAL A 695 -11.96 25.43 20.08
C VAL A 695 -11.85 25.04 21.56
N GLU A 696 -11.47 23.80 21.85
CA GLU A 696 -11.24 23.30 23.21
C GLU A 696 -10.09 24.00 23.97
N TYR A 697 -9.23 24.77 23.29
CA TYR A 697 -8.11 25.50 23.89
C TYR A 697 -8.29 27.03 23.86
N HIS A 698 -9.46 27.54 23.45
CA HIS A 698 -9.71 28.99 23.28
C HIS A 698 -9.71 29.80 24.58
N GLU A 699 -9.86 29.15 25.74
CA GLU A 699 -9.75 29.84 27.04
C GLU A 699 -8.32 30.32 27.35
N LEU A 700 -7.31 29.82 26.61
CA LEU A 700 -5.90 30.21 26.70
C LEU A 700 -5.33 30.23 28.14
N GLY A 701 -5.89 29.42 29.04
CA GLY A 701 -5.38 29.25 30.39
C GLY A 701 -4.00 28.55 30.41
N PRO A 702 -3.23 28.68 31.51
CA PRO A 702 -1.87 28.11 31.60
C PRO A 702 -1.82 26.60 31.36
N ARG A 703 -2.87 25.87 31.76
CA ARG A 703 -2.99 24.42 31.60
C ARG A 703 -3.30 24.06 30.15
N GLU A 704 -4.25 24.76 29.54
CA GLU A 704 -4.71 24.60 28.17
C GLU A 704 -3.57 24.89 27.20
N VAL A 705 -2.80 25.96 27.44
CA VAL A 705 -1.61 26.30 26.65
C VAL A 705 -0.54 25.21 26.76
N GLN A 706 -0.34 24.61 27.95
CA GLN A 706 0.63 23.54 28.11
C GLN A 706 0.21 22.25 27.37
N LEU A 707 -1.09 21.95 27.36
CA LEU A 707 -1.66 20.82 26.60
C LEU A 707 -1.57 21.08 25.09
N LEU A 708 -1.96 22.27 24.64
CA LEU A 708 -1.90 22.71 23.25
C LEU A 708 -0.51 22.52 22.65
N ARG A 709 0.54 22.91 23.39
CA ARG A 709 1.96 22.77 22.97
C ARG A 709 2.43 21.32 22.83
N ARG A 710 1.65 20.33 23.28
CA ARG A 710 1.98 18.90 23.22
C ARG A 710 1.00 18.09 22.38
N ASP A 711 -0.09 18.69 21.93
CA ASP A 711 -1.14 17.98 21.19
C ASP A 711 -0.84 18.00 19.68
N LEU A 712 -0.50 16.84 19.11
CA LEU A 712 -0.29 16.65 17.68
C LEU A 712 -1.53 16.98 16.84
N ARG A 713 -2.73 16.97 17.44
CA ARG A 713 -3.99 17.31 16.74
C ARG A 713 -4.15 18.82 16.56
N ALA A 714 -3.51 19.63 17.39
CA ALA A 714 -3.52 21.07 17.25
C ALA A 714 -2.88 21.51 15.92
N ASP A 715 -1.79 20.85 15.52
CA ASP A 715 -1.16 21.10 14.22
C ASP A 715 -2.05 20.70 13.03
N VAL A 716 -2.91 19.68 13.20
CA VAL A 716 -3.89 19.27 12.18
C VAL A 716 -4.97 20.33 11.99
N TRP A 717 -5.46 20.87 13.10
CA TRP A 717 -6.38 22.00 13.08
C TRP A 717 -5.75 23.20 12.40
N ALA A 718 -4.55 23.60 12.84
CA ALA A 718 -3.81 24.72 12.29
C ALA A 718 -3.54 24.56 10.79
N CYS A 719 -3.20 23.35 10.33
CA CYS A 719 -3.03 23.00 8.91
C CYS A 719 -4.31 23.14 8.11
N SER A 720 -5.48 22.87 8.69
CA SER A 720 -6.77 22.99 7.99
C SER A 720 -7.19 24.45 7.81
N THR A 721 -6.76 25.32 8.73
CA THR A 721 -7.03 26.77 8.73
C THR A 721 -5.97 27.60 8.02
N THR A 722 -4.81 27.01 7.76
CA THR A 722 -3.70 27.58 6.99
C THR A 722 -3.94 27.38 5.50
#